data_AF-A0A524I8K0-F1
#
_entry.id   AF-A0A524I8K0-F1
#
_cell.length_a   1.000
_cell.length_b   1.000
_cell.length_c   1.000
_cell.angle_alpha   90.00
_cell.angle_beta   90.00
_cell.angle_gamma   90.00
#
_symmetry.space_group_name_H-M   'P 1'
#
loop_
_entity.id
_entity.type
_entity.pdbx_description
1 polymer ?
#
loop_
_entity_poly.entity_id
_entity_poly.type
_entity_poly.pdbx_seq_one_letter_code
_entity_poly.pdbx_strand_id
1 'polypeptide(L)'
;MNPRSPGRTCIISLLVLIALATAVPVRTPGQTRTALKDLPQRFRDWLEKDVVYIISTREHDVFLQLENDRERDIFIDAFWKQRDPTAGTPVNETKEEHYKRIAYADEYFSRDTSRPGWMTDRGRIHIILGPPLDTSRFEGESYVNPTLIWSYAGRPEYGLPSHFDLVFFRRNGIGEYVLYSPAQDGPASLLVNFRGDPTNRSEAYAQLRKFNARLAEVSLSLIPEEGGTSGHSSLASETLIGRVYSIPEKAVDTKYAAAMLKFKDVIEVDYTANYIDSDSLVLVIRDDSGLFFVHYAVQPAKLSALAHDGKASVNFALNGILSDGEGRVIFQYDKTFPLDFSAGQIQDVQKTGILVEDAIPLVAGKYAFSLLLKNTISKEFASFEKQIVIPDPGTAGFGMSPLLLGYRAKPVPPVPRQVKPFRIGDVQISCQPGRTFAPRESMAVFFQVYGMPEGLRETGRVDYVIERQGQEFLRNEIPLKDLPTMNIIREFPLQTFPPDYYGLRVTLRDAQNRATVSTYADFEVSPLAEIPRPWTVAKVMPPADNAMYAYLVGGQLVKAGDLDGGEELLARAFQANPNMLDYAVAYAEQLVQKKEYARAKDILGPFSGASDKRPEALTLLGACCQSLGQYREAVVFYKEYLSRVGTNLNVLNSIGQCYYDLGDHENARIAWEKSLAIDPHQDRVRELLDQIKKRRTA
;
A
#
# COMPACT_ATOMS: atom_id res chain seq x y z
N MET A 1 -63.75 -1.53 -20.67
CA MET A 1 -63.26 -1.29 -19.29
C MET A 1 -61.94 -2.03 -19.11
N ASN A 2 -60.90 -1.31 -18.70
CA ASN A 2 -59.57 -1.79 -18.27
C ASN A 2 -59.70 -2.73 -17.04
N PRO A 3 -58.73 -3.63 -16.73
CA PRO A 3 -57.37 -3.19 -16.40
C PRO A 3 -56.18 -4.10 -16.81
N ARG A 4 -55.14 -3.43 -17.33
CA ARG A 4 -53.70 -3.45 -16.97
C ARG A 4 -52.96 -4.80 -16.81
N SER A 5 -51.95 -4.95 -17.67
CA SER A 5 -50.77 -5.80 -17.54
C SER A 5 -49.89 -5.46 -16.32
N PRO A 6 -49.19 -6.44 -15.72
CA PRO A 6 -47.97 -6.18 -14.97
C PRO A 6 -46.74 -6.40 -15.87
N GLY A 7 -45.91 -5.36 -15.96
CA GLY A 7 -44.71 -5.29 -16.77
C GLY A 7 -43.61 -6.26 -16.32
N ARG A 8 -42.86 -6.73 -17.31
CA ARG A 8 -41.56 -7.35 -17.17
C ARG A 8 -40.57 -6.30 -16.67
N THR A 9 -40.18 -6.36 -15.41
CA THR A 9 -39.03 -5.61 -14.89
C THR A 9 -37.81 -6.51 -14.98
N CYS A 10 -37.01 -6.29 -16.02
CA CYS A 10 -35.68 -6.86 -16.18
C CYS A 10 -34.80 -6.24 -15.08
N ILE A 11 -34.51 -6.98 -14.02
CA ILE A 11 -33.53 -6.57 -13.01
C ILE A 11 -32.16 -6.82 -13.64
N ILE A 12 -31.62 -5.80 -14.28
CA ILE A 12 -30.20 -5.72 -14.61
C ILE A 12 -29.49 -5.49 -13.28
N SER A 13 -29.00 -6.58 -12.68
CA SER A 13 -28.12 -6.52 -11.51
C SER A 13 -26.78 -5.91 -11.93
N LEU A 14 -26.70 -4.58 -11.82
CA LEU A 14 -25.46 -3.83 -11.95
C LEU A 14 -24.60 -4.17 -10.72
N LEU A 15 -23.69 -5.13 -10.88
CA LEU A 15 -22.60 -5.41 -9.96
C LEU A 15 -21.66 -4.20 -9.97
N VAL A 16 -21.93 -3.22 -9.11
CA VAL A 16 -20.97 -2.18 -8.76
C VAL A 16 -19.89 -2.85 -7.93
N LEU A 17 -18.79 -3.19 -8.58
CA LEU A 17 -17.54 -3.56 -7.93
C LEU A 17 -17.03 -2.32 -7.18
N ILE A 18 -17.42 -2.15 -5.92
CA ILE A 18 -16.75 -1.19 -5.05
C ILE A 18 -15.40 -1.80 -4.70
N ALA A 19 -14.38 -1.44 -5.48
CA ALA A 19 -13.00 -1.60 -5.06
C ALA A 19 -12.77 -0.70 -3.85
N LEU A 20 -12.99 -1.22 -2.62
CA LEU A 20 -12.38 -0.64 -1.43
C LEU A 20 -10.87 -0.87 -1.56
N ALA A 21 -10.19 0.06 -2.23
CA ALA A 21 -8.80 0.31 -1.93
C ALA A 21 -8.76 0.68 -0.45
N THR A 22 -8.02 -0.06 0.36
CA THR A 22 -7.62 0.36 1.71
C THR A 22 -6.66 1.53 1.56
N ALA A 23 -7.23 2.66 1.17
CA ALA A 23 -6.59 3.94 1.16
C ALA A 23 -6.38 4.35 2.62
N VAL A 24 -5.25 5.01 2.88
CA VAL A 24 -5.13 5.92 4.03
C VAL A 24 -6.43 6.73 4.09
N PRO A 25 -7.17 6.73 5.22
CA PRO A 25 -8.48 7.36 5.28
C PRO A 25 -8.35 8.83 4.87
N VAL A 26 -8.98 9.18 3.75
CA VAL A 26 -9.00 10.55 3.23
C VAL A 26 -9.77 11.42 4.22
N ARG A 27 -9.14 12.48 4.73
CA ARG A 27 -9.80 13.38 5.68
C ARG A 27 -10.93 14.12 4.99
N THR A 28 -12.02 14.34 5.72
CA THR A 28 -13.09 15.21 5.23
C THR A 28 -12.58 16.67 5.15
N PRO A 29 -13.14 17.53 4.26
CA PRO A 29 -12.70 18.92 4.11
C PRO A 29 -12.71 19.72 5.42
N GLY A 30 -13.61 19.40 6.36
CA GLY A 30 -13.65 19.99 7.70
C GLY A 30 -12.47 19.57 8.59
N GLN A 31 -12.10 18.29 8.56
CA GLN A 31 -10.96 17.76 9.31
C GLN A 31 -9.63 18.28 8.77
N THR A 32 -9.50 18.41 7.44
CA THR A 32 -8.31 18.98 6.79
C THR A 32 -8.09 20.43 7.24
N ARG A 33 -9.15 21.25 7.29
CA ARG A 33 -9.06 22.64 7.76
C ARG A 33 -8.64 22.77 9.22
N THR A 34 -9.12 21.89 10.10
CA THR A 34 -8.73 21.91 11.52
C THR A 34 -7.25 21.54 11.66
N ALA A 35 -6.81 20.47 10.99
CA ALA A 35 -5.42 20.03 11.07
C ALA A 35 -4.42 21.07 10.53
N LEU A 36 -4.78 21.80 9.47
CA LEU A 36 -3.96 22.91 8.95
C LEU A 36 -3.80 24.05 9.97
N LYS A 37 -4.85 24.34 10.74
CA LYS A 37 -4.82 25.40 11.79
C LYS A 37 -3.95 25.01 12.97
N ASP A 38 -3.90 23.73 13.31
CA ASP A 38 -3.11 23.21 14.43
C ASP A 38 -1.63 23.03 14.05
N LEU A 39 -1.31 23.10 12.75
CA LEU A 39 0.04 22.93 12.23
C LEU A 39 0.94 24.14 12.57
N PRO A 40 2.19 23.93 13.04
CA PRO A 40 3.16 25.01 13.22
C PRO A 40 3.40 25.79 11.92
N GLN A 41 3.63 27.10 12.03
CA GLN A 41 3.69 28.01 10.88
C GLN A 41 4.68 27.56 9.80
N ARG A 42 5.87 27.10 10.19
CA ARG A 42 6.90 26.58 9.26
C ARG A 42 6.37 25.46 8.36
N PHE A 43 5.64 24.50 8.93
CA PHE A 43 5.10 23.37 8.18
C PHE A 43 3.87 23.75 7.35
N ARG A 44 3.08 24.71 7.84
CA ARG A 44 1.97 25.29 7.06
C ARG A 44 2.50 26.02 5.83
N ASP A 45 3.51 26.87 6.00
CA ASP A 45 4.15 27.59 4.90
C ASP A 45 4.76 26.60 3.89
N TRP A 46 5.44 25.55 4.37
CA TRP A 46 5.95 24.52 3.49
C TRP A 46 4.83 23.87 2.65
N LEU A 47 3.72 23.46 3.29
CA LEU A 47 2.63 22.75 2.63
C LEU A 47 1.77 23.63 1.71
N GLU A 48 1.41 24.85 2.16
CA GLU A 48 0.47 25.74 1.48
C GLU A 48 1.15 26.74 0.52
N LYS A 49 2.47 26.94 0.64
CA LYS A 49 3.24 27.84 -0.22
C LYS A 49 4.36 27.12 -0.96
N ASP A 50 5.26 26.46 -0.26
CA ASP A 50 6.46 25.93 -0.91
C ASP A 50 6.11 24.80 -1.88
N VAL A 51 5.30 23.83 -1.49
CA VAL A 51 5.04 22.62 -2.31
C VAL A 51 3.63 22.51 -2.87
N VAL A 52 2.79 23.53 -2.69
CA VAL A 52 1.35 23.51 -3.02
C VAL A 52 1.00 23.07 -4.45
N TYR A 53 1.90 23.28 -5.42
CA TYR A 53 1.69 22.87 -6.82
C TYR A 53 2.45 21.62 -7.24
N ILE A 54 3.22 21.00 -6.35
CA ILE A 54 4.04 19.82 -6.65
C ILE A 54 3.82 18.66 -5.67
N ILE A 55 3.11 18.90 -4.56
CA ILE A 55 2.65 17.87 -3.64
C ILE A 55 1.40 17.19 -4.20
N SER A 56 1.39 15.87 -4.14
CA SER A 56 0.21 15.07 -4.47
C SER A 56 -0.84 15.14 -3.36
N THR A 57 -2.09 14.84 -3.71
CA THR A 57 -3.20 14.76 -2.76
C THR A 57 -2.89 13.76 -1.64
N ARG A 58 -2.28 12.62 -1.99
CA ARG A 58 -1.92 11.58 -1.01
C ARG A 58 -0.80 12.01 -0.07
N GLU A 59 0.25 12.65 -0.58
CA GLU A 59 1.33 13.19 0.24
C GLU A 59 0.81 14.25 1.21
N HIS A 60 -0.05 15.15 0.73
CA HIS A 60 -0.68 16.18 1.54
C HIS A 60 -1.49 15.57 2.70
N ASP A 61 -2.34 14.58 2.42
CA ASP A 61 -3.16 13.92 3.45
C ASP A 61 -2.34 13.12 4.46
N VAL A 62 -1.25 12.49 4.01
CA VAL A 62 -0.31 11.80 4.90
C VAL A 62 0.40 12.79 5.81
N PHE A 63 0.90 13.90 5.26
CA PHE A 63 1.64 14.91 6.03
C PHE A 63 0.80 15.49 7.18
N LEU A 64 -0.49 15.69 6.94
CA LEU A 64 -1.43 16.17 7.97
C LEU A 64 -1.75 15.12 9.05
N GLN A 65 -1.47 13.84 8.82
CA GLN A 65 -1.66 12.76 9.78
C GLN A 65 -0.45 12.51 10.69
N LEU A 66 0.69 13.12 10.39
CA LEU A 66 1.88 13.04 11.23
C LEU A 66 1.66 13.78 12.55
N GLU A 67 2.08 13.18 13.65
CA GLU A 67 1.73 13.63 15.01
C GLU A 67 2.68 14.71 15.51
N ASN A 68 3.97 14.57 15.21
CA ASN A 68 5.03 15.44 15.75
C ASN A 68 5.90 16.07 14.66
N ASP A 69 6.66 17.09 15.05
CA ASP A 69 7.49 17.89 14.14
C ASP A 69 8.64 17.07 13.53
N ARG A 70 9.18 16.10 14.28
CA ARG A 70 10.24 15.21 13.80
C ARG A 70 9.77 14.36 12.62
N GLU A 71 8.58 13.77 12.72
CA GLU A 71 7.96 13.02 11.61
C GLU A 71 7.76 13.89 10.37
N ARG A 72 7.34 15.15 10.56
CA ARG A 72 7.15 16.10 9.45
C ARG A 72 8.45 16.49 8.78
N ASP A 73 9.50 16.76 9.56
CA ASP A 73 10.83 17.05 9.01
C ASP A 73 11.35 15.88 8.16
N ILE A 74 11.22 14.65 8.67
CA ILE A 74 11.57 13.43 7.96
C ILE A 74 10.76 13.29 6.65
N PHE A 75 9.47 13.59 6.69
CA PHE A 75 8.62 13.55 5.50
C PHE A 75 9.08 14.57 4.45
N ILE A 76 9.45 15.78 4.85
CA ILE A 76 9.96 16.81 3.94
C ILE A 76 11.24 16.35 3.25
N ASP A 77 12.15 15.73 4.00
CA ASP A 77 13.40 15.18 3.44
C ASP A 77 13.11 14.04 2.44
N ALA A 78 12.22 13.12 2.79
CA ALA A 78 11.78 12.05 1.90
C ALA A 78 11.10 12.61 0.64
N PHE A 79 10.23 13.61 0.77
CA PHE A 79 9.51 14.26 -0.32
C PHE A 79 10.46 14.79 -1.41
N TRP A 80 11.52 15.46 -0.99
CA TRP A 80 12.52 15.99 -1.93
C TRP A 80 13.38 14.88 -2.51
N LYS A 81 13.77 13.89 -1.71
CA LYS A 81 14.59 12.76 -2.17
C LYS A 81 13.91 11.91 -3.23
N GLN A 82 12.60 11.72 -3.16
CA GLN A 82 11.84 11.04 -4.23
C GLN A 82 11.82 11.83 -5.55
N ARG A 83 12.14 13.12 -5.50
CA ARG A 83 12.21 14.02 -6.67
C ARG A 83 13.65 14.34 -7.06
N ASP A 84 14.64 13.62 -6.51
CA ASP A 84 16.06 13.80 -6.79
C ASP A 84 16.50 12.90 -7.96
N PRO A 85 16.82 13.45 -9.15
CA PRO A 85 17.31 12.67 -10.28
C PRO A 85 18.75 12.18 -10.08
N THR A 86 19.50 12.77 -9.15
CA THR A 86 20.95 12.60 -8.99
C THR A 86 21.32 12.43 -7.52
N ALA A 87 20.75 11.42 -6.86
CA ALA A 87 20.97 11.10 -5.44
C ALA A 87 22.45 10.85 -5.01
N GLY A 88 23.42 10.91 -5.94
CA GLY A 88 24.86 10.86 -5.67
C GLY A 88 25.52 12.22 -5.39
N THR A 89 24.83 13.36 -5.61
CA THR A 89 25.31 14.69 -5.24
C THR A 89 24.77 15.09 -3.85
N PRO A 90 25.49 15.90 -3.06
CA PRO A 90 24.98 16.38 -1.76
C PRO A 90 23.79 17.34 -1.87
N VAL A 91 23.50 17.82 -3.08
CA VAL A 91 22.53 18.89 -3.34
C VAL A 91 21.47 18.35 -4.28
N ASN A 92 20.21 18.42 -3.84
CA ASN A 92 19.08 18.04 -4.68
C ASN A 92 18.79 19.17 -5.69
N GLU A 93 19.13 18.95 -6.95
CA GLU A 93 19.02 19.95 -8.01
C GLU A 93 17.56 20.33 -8.30
N THR A 94 16.63 19.37 -8.18
CA THR A 94 15.19 19.62 -8.35
C THR A 94 14.64 20.55 -7.28
N LYS A 95 15.06 20.37 -6.03
CA LYS A 95 14.67 21.23 -4.92
C LYS A 95 15.16 22.65 -5.15
N GLU A 96 16.43 22.83 -5.53
CA GLU A 96 16.96 24.17 -5.83
C GLU A 96 16.23 24.84 -6.98
N GLU A 97 16.03 24.11 -8.08
CA GLU A 97 15.33 24.61 -9.26
C GLU A 97 13.88 24.99 -8.94
N HIS A 98 13.19 24.21 -8.10
CA HIS A 98 11.84 24.52 -7.65
C HIS A 98 11.79 25.85 -6.89
N TYR A 99 12.69 26.07 -5.92
CA TYR A 99 12.73 27.33 -5.19
C TYR A 99 13.17 28.51 -6.08
N LYS A 100 14.03 28.28 -7.09
CA LYS A 100 14.35 29.29 -8.12
C LYS A 100 13.10 29.67 -8.92
N ARG A 101 12.24 28.72 -9.29
CA ARG A 101 10.99 29.00 -10.00
C ARG A 101 9.98 29.79 -9.17
N ILE A 102 9.88 29.52 -7.86
CA ILE A 102 9.05 30.32 -6.95
C ILE A 102 9.58 31.75 -6.89
N ALA A 103 10.88 31.93 -6.67
CA ALA A 103 11.50 33.25 -6.62
C ALA A 103 11.33 34.03 -7.93
N TYR A 104 11.51 33.36 -9.08
CA TYR A 104 11.26 33.94 -10.39
C TYR A 104 9.79 34.35 -10.55
N ALA A 105 8.85 33.48 -10.16
CA ALA A 105 7.44 33.82 -10.23
C ALA A 105 7.11 35.06 -9.40
N ASP A 106 7.62 35.15 -8.17
CA ASP A 106 7.42 36.29 -7.28
C ASP A 106 8.07 37.58 -7.80
N GLU A 107 9.23 37.52 -8.46
CA GLU A 107 9.90 38.70 -9.02
C GLU A 107 9.22 39.22 -10.30
N TYR A 108 8.81 38.32 -11.19
CA TYR A 108 8.39 38.68 -12.55
C TYR A 108 6.87 38.69 -12.73
N PHE A 109 6.11 37.91 -11.96
CA PHE A 109 4.65 37.78 -12.15
C PHE A 109 3.80 38.52 -11.10
N SER A 110 4.41 39.12 -10.08
CA SER A 110 3.72 39.93 -9.07
C SER A 110 3.42 41.37 -9.52
N ARG A 111 4.11 41.89 -10.55
CA ARG A 111 4.07 43.31 -10.95
C ARG A 111 2.68 43.84 -11.31
N ASP A 112 1.80 42.96 -11.77
CA ASP A 112 0.47 43.30 -12.29
C ASP A 112 -0.68 42.94 -11.31
N THR A 113 -0.36 42.52 -10.08
CA THR A 113 -1.35 41.99 -9.13
C THR A 113 -1.02 42.35 -7.68
N SER A 114 -2.00 42.26 -6.78
CA SER A 114 -1.80 42.52 -5.34
C SER A 114 -1.34 41.29 -4.55
N ARG A 115 -1.31 40.12 -5.19
CA ARG A 115 -0.88 38.84 -4.60
C ARG A 115 0.55 38.47 -5.02
N PRO A 116 1.26 37.63 -4.25
CA PRO A 116 2.55 37.08 -4.66
C PRO A 116 2.48 36.43 -6.04
N GLY A 117 3.57 36.49 -6.79
CA GLY A 117 3.62 36.02 -8.18
C GLY A 117 3.44 34.51 -8.30
N TRP A 118 3.86 33.72 -7.31
CA TRP A 118 3.60 32.28 -7.26
C TRP A 118 2.10 31.93 -7.21
N MET A 119 1.24 32.83 -6.71
CA MET A 119 -0.22 32.61 -6.68
C MET A 119 -0.90 32.89 -8.03
N THR A 120 -0.21 33.50 -8.98
CA THR A 120 -0.78 33.82 -10.31
C THR A 120 -0.81 32.59 -11.21
N ASP A 121 -1.65 32.60 -12.25
CA ASP A 121 -1.73 31.48 -13.20
C ASP A 121 -0.39 31.27 -13.94
N ARG A 122 0.29 32.37 -14.32
CA ARG A 122 1.65 32.32 -14.88
C ARG A 122 2.64 31.69 -13.90
N GLY A 123 2.59 32.09 -12.63
CA GLY A 123 3.45 31.53 -11.58
C GLY A 123 3.21 30.04 -11.37
N ARG A 124 1.95 29.62 -11.25
CA ARG A 124 1.57 28.21 -11.12
C ARG A 124 2.09 27.36 -12.27
N ILE A 125 1.86 27.79 -13.51
CA ILE A 125 2.33 27.07 -14.71
C ILE A 125 3.85 27.03 -14.77
N HIS A 126 4.53 28.14 -14.46
CA HIS A 126 5.99 28.21 -14.44
C HIS A 126 6.61 27.28 -13.38
N ILE A 127 6.00 27.17 -12.20
CA ILE A 127 6.45 26.25 -11.15
C ILE A 127 6.30 24.79 -11.60
N ILE A 128 5.14 24.42 -12.16
CA ILE A 128 4.85 23.04 -12.59
C ILE A 128 5.69 22.62 -13.80
N LEU A 129 5.69 23.40 -14.88
CA LEU A 129 6.31 23.02 -16.16
C LEU A 129 7.75 23.51 -16.31
N GLY A 130 8.10 24.60 -15.64
CA GLY A 130 9.32 25.36 -15.88
C GLY A 130 9.14 26.46 -16.94
N PRO A 131 10.25 27.06 -17.41
CA PRO A 131 10.21 28.07 -18.46
C PRO A 131 9.68 27.51 -19.79
N PRO A 132 8.90 28.30 -20.56
CA PRO A 132 8.48 27.91 -21.89
C PRO A 132 9.65 27.90 -22.88
N LEU A 133 9.51 27.15 -23.97
CA LEU A 133 10.50 27.12 -25.07
C LEU A 133 10.48 28.42 -25.88
N ASP A 134 9.28 28.93 -26.15
CA ASP A 134 9.06 30.19 -26.85
C ASP A 134 7.97 31.00 -26.14
N THR A 135 8.09 32.33 -26.19
CA THR A 135 7.08 33.25 -25.68
C THR A 135 6.74 34.27 -26.75
N SER A 136 5.51 34.19 -27.28
CA SER A 136 4.98 35.20 -28.20
C SER A 136 4.14 36.22 -27.43
N ARG A 137 4.41 37.51 -27.70
CA ARG A 137 3.81 38.63 -26.96
C ARG A 137 2.98 39.51 -27.87
N PHE A 138 1.74 39.77 -27.47
CA PHE A 138 0.77 40.61 -28.19
C PHE A 138 0.26 41.71 -27.25
N GLU A 139 1.17 42.51 -26.70
CA GLU A 139 0.87 43.51 -25.66
C GLU A 139 0.66 44.94 -26.23
N GLY A 140 1.07 45.19 -27.48
CA GLY A 140 0.98 46.49 -28.16
C GLY A 140 -0.04 46.56 -29.30
N GLU A 141 -0.83 45.51 -29.50
CA GLU A 141 -1.77 45.41 -30.62
C GLU A 141 -3.07 46.14 -30.29
N SER A 142 -3.49 47.12 -31.12
CA SER A 142 -4.66 47.96 -30.81
C SER A 142 -6.00 47.22 -30.79
N TYR A 143 -6.04 46.01 -31.35
CA TYR A 143 -7.27 45.23 -31.56
C TYR A 143 -7.34 43.96 -30.70
N VAL A 144 -6.29 43.65 -29.93
CA VAL A 144 -6.15 42.41 -29.15
C VAL A 144 -5.82 42.79 -27.70
N ASN A 145 -6.55 42.19 -26.75
CA ASN A 145 -6.22 42.35 -25.33
C ASN A 145 -4.80 41.82 -25.09
N PRO A 146 -3.98 42.42 -24.21
CA PRO A 146 -2.62 41.97 -23.96
C PRO A 146 -2.59 40.46 -23.71
N THR A 147 -1.91 39.74 -24.60
CA THR A 147 -1.91 38.27 -24.68
C THR A 147 -0.49 37.74 -24.79
N LEU A 148 -0.20 36.68 -24.07
CA LEU A 148 1.05 35.92 -24.09
C LEU A 148 0.74 34.49 -24.50
N ILE A 149 1.52 33.94 -25.44
CA ILE A 149 1.47 32.53 -25.79
C ILE A 149 2.79 31.89 -25.35
N TRP A 150 2.70 30.89 -24.48
CA TRP A 150 3.83 30.09 -24.02
C TRP A 150 3.81 28.73 -24.71
N SER A 151 4.85 28.42 -25.48
CA SER A 151 4.96 27.15 -26.20
C SER A 151 5.83 26.17 -25.41
N TYR A 152 5.37 24.92 -25.33
CA TYR A 152 6.05 23.84 -24.61
C TYR A 152 6.26 22.62 -25.51
N ALA A 153 7.37 21.92 -25.29
CA ALA A 153 7.54 20.55 -25.77
C ALA A 153 6.70 19.60 -24.92
N GLY A 154 6.25 18.54 -25.56
CA GLY A 154 5.49 17.47 -24.96
C GLY A 154 6.27 16.65 -23.96
N ARG A 155 5.53 16.11 -22.98
CA ARG A 155 5.99 15.10 -22.03
C ARG A 155 5.01 13.92 -22.05
N PRO A 156 5.17 12.98 -23.01
CA PRO A 156 4.27 11.84 -23.18
C PRO A 156 4.12 10.99 -21.91
N GLU A 157 5.16 10.93 -21.08
CA GLU A 157 5.17 10.25 -19.78
C GLU A 157 4.09 10.77 -18.81
N TYR A 158 3.66 12.04 -18.97
CA TYR A 158 2.55 12.62 -18.19
C TYR A 158 1.23 12.67 -18.98
N GLY A 159 1.22 12.13 -20.20
CA GLY A 159 0.11 12.16 -21.13
C GLY A 159 -0.05 13.51 -21.84
N LEU A 160 0.98 14.35 -21.88
CA LEU A 160 0.93 15.61 -22.64
C LEU A 160 1.15 15.35 -24.15
N PRO A 161 0.52 16.13 -25.04
CA PRO A 161 0.75 16.04 -26.49
C PRO A 161 2.20 16.43 -26.83
N SER A 162 2.68 16.06 -28.01
CA SER A 162 4.07 16.29 -28.45
C SER A 162 4.52 17.74 -28.42
N HIS A 163 3.59 18.66 -28.66
CA HIS A 163 3.77 20.11 -28.53
C HIS A 163 2.43 20.72 -28.12
N PHE A 164 2.46 21.79 -27.33
CA PHE A 164 1.26 22.54 -26.99
C PHE A 164 1.58 23.98 -26.58
N ASP A 165 0.55 24.82 -26.64
CA ASP A 165 0.60 26.20 -26.20
C ASP A 165 -0.24 26.39 -24.93
N LEU A 166 0.15 27.36 -24.10
CA LEU A 166 -0.68 27.91 -23.04
C LEU A 166 -0.79 29.42 -23.25
N VAL A 167 -2.03 29.90 -23.28
CA VAL A 167 -2.31 31.31 -23.56
C VAL A 167 -2.67 32.00 -22.25
N PHE A 168 -2.07 33.16 -22.01
CA PHE A 168 -2.40 34.02 -20.88
C PHE A 168 -2.84 35.38 -21.40
N PHE A 169 -3.92 35.94 -20.86
CA PHE A 169 -4.41 37.23 -21.31
C PHE A 169 -4.93 38.07 -20.14
N ARG A 170 -4.99 39.39 -20.34
CA ARG A 170 -5.66 40.30 -19.41
C ARG A 170 -7.11 40.46 -19.81
N ARG A 171 -8.05 40.00 -18.98
CA ARG A 171 -9.48 40.24 -19.22
C ARG A 171 -9.76 41.74 -19.32
N ASN A 172 -10.37 42.15 -20.43
CA ASN A 172 -10.68 43.55 -20.72
C ASN A 172 -9.46 44.49 -20.78
N GLY A 173 -8.26 43.95 -20.96
CA GLY A 173 -7.04 44.75 -21.16
C GLY A 173 -6.33 45.23 -19.88
N ILE A 174 -6.87 44.97 -18.69
CA ILE A 174 -6.37 45.52 -17.42
C ILE A 174 -6.21 44.39 -16.38
N GLY A 175 -5.27 44.56 -15.46
CA GLY A 175 -5.08 43.65 -14.32
C GLY A 175 -4.14 42.49 -14.62
N GLU A 176 -4.34 41.39 -13.90
CA GLU A 176 -3.45 40.24 -13.98
C GLU A 176 -3.69 39.38 -15.23
N TYR A 177 -2.62 38.72 -15.68
CA TYR A 177 -2.70 37.69 -16.71
C TYR A 177 -3.32 36.42 -16.15
N VAL A 178 -4.44 35.99 -16.72
CA VAL A 178 -5.15 34.75 -16.39
C VAL A 178 -4.96 33.73 -17.51
N LEU A 179 -4.97 32.44 -17.17
CA LEU A 179 -4.90 31.35 -18.13
C LEU A 179 -6.18 31.34 -18.99
N TYR A 180 -6.01 31.36 -20.30
CA TYR A 180 -7.09 31.30 -21.27
C TYR A 180 -7.58 29.86 -21.47
N SER A 181 -8.89 29.68 -21.38
CA SER A 181 -9.58 28.45 -21.76
C SER A 181 -10.34 28.67 -23.08
N PRO A 182 -10.01 27.93 -24.15
CA PRO A 182 -10.78 28.00 -25.40
C PRO A 182 -12.27 27.73 -25.18
N ALA A 183 -12.64 26.83 -24.28
CA ALA A 183 -14.02 26.49 -24.01
C ALA A 183 -14.77 27.60 -23.23
N GLN A 184 -14.15 28.14 -22.18
CA GLN A 184 -14.77 29.10 -21.27
C GLN A 184 -14.70 30.55 -21.77
N ASP A 185 -13.53 30.99 -22.23
CA ASP A 185 -13.31 32.39 -22.62
C ASP A 185 -13.64 32.62 -24.09
N GLY A 186 -13.17 31.72 -24.96
CA GLY A 186 -13.40 31.76 -26.41
C GLY A 186 -12.76 32.96 -27.14
N PRO A 187 -12.79 32.97 -28.48
CA PRO A 187 -12.00 33.92 -29.28
C PRO A 187 -12.37 35.40 -29.05
N ALA A 188 -13.64 35.69 -28.74
CA ALA A 188 -14.10 37.05 -28.48
C ALA A 188 -13.38 37.71 -27.29
N SER A 189 -12.99 36.94 -26.28
CA SER A 189 -12.31 37.45 -25.07
C SER A 189 -10.90 37.99 -25.33
N LEU A 190 -10.26 37.59 -26.44
CA LEU A 190 -8.95 38.08 -26.84
C LEU A 190 -9.03 39.40 -27.62
N LEU A 191 -10.21 39.83 -28.10
CA LEU A 191 -10.38 41.05 -28.87
C LEU A 191 -10.70 42.25 -27.97
N VAL A 192 -10.18 43.42 -28.34
CA VAL A 192 -10.58 44.70 -27.74
C VAL A 192 -11.92 45.14 -28.32
N ASN A 193 -12.92 45.38 -27.47
CA ASN A 193 -14.23 45.93 -27.86
C ASN A 193 -14.94 45.15 -28.99
N PHE A 194 -14.96 43.81 -28.95
CA PHE A 194 -15.70 43.01 -29.92
C PHE A 194 -17.19 43.40 -29.92
N ARG A 195 -17.71 43.81 -31.09
CA ARG A 195 -19.09 44.31 -31.27
C ARG A 195 -20.08 43.27 -31.82
N GLY A 196 -19.63 42.04 -32.06
CA GLY A 196 -20.48 40.93 -32.51
C GLY A 196 -21.13 40.18 -31.34
N ASP A 197 -21.86 39.10 -31.64
CA ASP A 197 -22.41 38.20 -30.62
C ASP A 197 -21.29 37.36 -29.98
N PRO A 198 -20.98 37.52 -28.67
CA PRO A 198 -19.90 36.78 -28.01
C PRO A 198 -20.10 35.25 -28.03
N THR A 199 -21.34 34.77 -28.21
CA THR A 199 -21.64 33.34 -28.35
C THR A 199 -21.28 32.81 -29.73
N ASN A 200 -21.19 33.69 -30.74
CA ASN A 200 -20.79 33.36 -32.10
C ASN A 200 -19.27 33.35 -32.25
N ARG A 201 -18.66 32.24 -31.78
CA ARG A 201 -17.20 32.03 -31.83
C ARG A 201 -16.60 32.13 -33.24
N SER A 202 -17.38 31.79 -34.28
CA SER A 202 -16.91 31.81 -35.66
C SER A 202 -16.62 33.23 -36.18
N GLU A 203 -17.45 34.20 -35.79
CA GLU A 203 -17.28 35.61 -36.18
C GLU A 203 -16.04 36.21 -35.49
N ALA A 204 -15.91 35.99 -34.17
CA ALA A 204 -14.75 36.44 -33.41
C ALA A 204 -13.44 35.80 -33.90
N TYR A 205 -13.47 34.50 -34.24
CA TYR A 205 -12.33 33.82 -34.83
C TYR A 205 -11.94 34.41 -36.19
N ALA A 206 -12.92 34.64 -37.08
CA ALA A 206 -12.67 35.22 -38.39
C ALA A 206 -12.07 36.63 -38.27
N GLN A 207 -12.50 37.41 -37.27
CA GLN A 207 -11.94 38.71 -36.97
C GLN A 207 -10.51 38.62 -36.44
N LEU A 208 -10.23 37.74 -35.47
CA LEU A 208 -8.85 37.50 -34.99
C LEU A 208 -7.93 37.08 -36.13
N ARG A 209 -8.38 36.19 -37.02
CA ARG A 209 -7.58 35.66 -38.13
C ARG A 209 -7.15 36.74 -39.12
N LYS A 210 -7.94 37.82 -39.27
CA LYS A 210 -7.57 38.98 -40.09
C LYS A 210 -6.40 39.77 -39.49
N PHE A 211 -6.28 39.79 -38.16
CA PHE A 211 -5.22 40.50 -37.46
C PHE A 211 -3.98 39.62 -37.26
N ASN A 212 -4.18 38.40 -36.77
CA ASN A 212 -3.08 37.47 -36.49
C ASN A 212 -3.56 36.01 -36.59
N ALA A 213 -2.96 35.26 -37.52
CA ALA A 213 -3.33 33.87 -37.75
C ALA A 213 -3.03 32.97 -36.53
N ARG A 214 -1.87 33.15 -35.88
CA ARG A 214 -1.46 32.34 -34.72
C ARG A 214 -2.40 32.54 -33.53
N LEU A 215 -2.76 33.79 -33.20
CA LEU A 215 -3.73 34.09 -32.14
C LEU A 215 -5.11 33.49 -32.43
N ALA A 216 -5.56 33.53 -33.69
CA ALA A 216 -6.81 32.92 -34.07
C ALA A 216 -6.78 31.40 -33.87
N GLU A 217 -5.71 30.72 -34.30
CA GLU A 217 -5.56 29.27 -34.12
C GLU A 217 -5.58 28.85 -32.65
N VAL A 218 -4.75 29.48 -31.81
CA VAL A 218 -4.70 29.15 -30.37
C VAL A 218 -5.98 29.49 -29.62
N SER A 219 -6.80 30.40 -30.15
CA SER A 219 -8.09 30.74 -29.55
C SER A 219 -9.10 29.58 -29.59
N LEU A 220 -8.92 28.63 -30.51
CA LEU A 220 -9.80 27.45 -30.65
C LEU A 220 -9.18 26.16 -30.09
N SER A 221 -7.87 25.97 -30.26
CA SER A 221 -7.15 24.84 -29.66
C SER A 221 -5.75 25.24 -29.21
N LEU A 222 -5.38 24.79 -28.02
CA LEU A 222 -4.04 24.89 -27.45
C LEU A 222 -3.07 23.84 -28.00
N ILE A 223 -3.54 22.91 -28.83
CA ILE A 223 -2.74 21.85 -29.44
C ILE A 223 -2.56 22.18 -30.93
N PRO A 224 -1.31 22.44 -31.39
CA PRO A 224 -1.03 22.69 -32.79
C PRO A 224 -1.53 21.55 -33.70
N GLU A 225 -1.98 21.89 -34.90
CA GLU A 225 -2.42 20.94 -35.95
C GLU A 225 -3.67 20.09 -35.63
N GLU A 226 -4.26 20.21 -34.44
CA GLU A 226 -5.52 19.50 -34.09
C GLU A 226 -6.72 19.99 -34.93
N GLY A 227 -6.55 21.09 -35.68
CA GLY A 227 -7.50 21.55 -36.71
C GLY A 227 -8.90 21.75 -36.16
N GLY A 228 -9.19 22.94 -35.61
CA GLY A 228 -10.55 23.30 -35.19
C GLY A 228 -11.52 23.25 -36.38
N THR A 229 -12.17 22.10 -36.58
CA THR A 229 -13.23 21.97 -37.57
C THR A 229 -14.47 22.64 -37.00
N SER A 230 -14.98 23.64 -37.73
CA SER A 230 -16.31 24.22 -37.51
C SER A 230 -16.48 25.21 -36.33
N GLY A 231 -15.43 25.93 -35.92
CA GLY A 231 -15.59 27.05 -34.96
C GLY A 231 -15.98 26.65 -33.53
N HIS A 232 -15.81 25.37 -33.19
CA HIS A 232 -15.97 24.85 -31.84
C HIS A 232 -14.62 24.73 -31.13
N SER A 233 -14.59 25.10 -29.85
CA SER A 233 -13.41 24.97 -29.00
C SER A 233 -13.08 23.50 -28.72
N SER A 234 -11.79 23.14 -28.72
CA SER A 234 -11.36 21.76 -28.50
C SER A 234 -11.52 21.32 -27.05
N LEU A 235 -12.28 20.25 -26.79
CA LEU A 235 -12.33 19.58 -25.48
C LEU A 235 -10.96 19.01 -25.08
N ALA A 236 -10.07 18.77 -26.05
CA ALA A 236 -8.71 18.33 -25.78
C ALA A 236 -7.85 19.43 -25.14
N SER A 237 -8.16 20.71 -25.38
CA SER A 237 -7.49 21.83 -24.69
C SER A 237 -7.82 21.87 -23.20
N GLU A 238 -9.08 21.62 -22.83
CA GLU A 238 -9.46 21.49 -21.42
C GLU A 238 -8.81 20.26 -20.77
N THR A 239 -8.74 19.16 -21.52
CA THR A 239 -8.04 17.95 -21.10
C THR A 239 -6.56 18.21 -20.91
N LEU A 240 -5.91 18.99 -21.78
CA LEU A 240 -4.51 19.41 -21.67
C LEU A 240 -4.28 20.22 -20.39
N ILE A 241 -5.08 21.25 -20.12
CA ILE A 241 -4.97 22.07 -18.90
C ILE A 241 -5.11 21.18 -17.66
N GLY A 242 -6.12 20.31 -17.65
CA GLY A 242 -6.31 19.33 -16.57
C GLY A 242 -5.11 18.39 -16.41
N ARG A 243 -4.53 17.90 -17.51
CA ARG A 243 -3.34 17.06 -17.48
C ARG A 243 -2.13 17.78 -16.90
N VAL A 244 -1.91 19.05 -17.26
CA VAL A 244 -0.83 19.89 -16.69
C VAL A 244 -0.98 19.99 -15.17
N TYR A 245 -2.18 20.26 -14.66
CA TYR A 245 -2.43 20.32 -13.22
C TYR A 245 -2.33 18.96 -12.52
N SER A 246 -2.49 17.85 -13.24
CA SER A 246 -2.34 16.49 -12.71
C SER A 246 -0.90 15.97 -12.71
N ILE A 247 0.07 16.71 -13.29
CA ILE A 247 1.48 16.28 -13.33
C ILE A 247 2.02 15.91 -11.94
N PRO A 248 1.80 16.71 -10.87
CA PRO A 248 2.29 16.37 -9.53
C PRO A 248 1.83 15.00 -9.02
N GLU A 249 0.60 14.61 -9.35
CA GLU A 249 0.02 13.31 -8.97
C GLU A 249 0.68 12.13 -9.70
N LYS A 250 1.29 12.38 -10.87
CA LYS A 250 1.94 11.36 -11.71
C LYS A 250 3.47 11.39 -11.63
N ALA A 251 4.03 12.49 -11.13
CA ALA A 251 5.47 12.72 -11.11
C ALA A 251 6.21 11.81 -10.12
N VAL A 252 5.53 11.30 -9.09
CA VAL A 252 6.12 10.48 -8.03
C VAL A 252 5.18 9.35 -7.63
N ASP A 253 5.72 8.15 -7.37
CA ASP A 253 4.96 7.07 -6.75
C ASP A 253 4.74 7.38 -5.25
N THR A 254 3.49 7.62 -4.87
CA THR A 254 3.10 8.00 -3.52
C THR A 254 3.06 6.84 -2.52
N LYS A 255 3.48 5.63 -2.92
CA LYS A 255 3.62 4.47 -2.02
C LYS A 255 4.51 4.76 -0.83
N TYR A 256 5.60 5.53 -1.00
CA TYR A 256 6.51 5.86 0.10
C TYR A 256 5.79 6.60 1.25
N ALA A 257 4.93 7.57 0.91
CA ALA A 257 4.19 8.36 1.88
C ALA A 257 3.24 7.46 2.70
N ALA A 258 2.54 6.55 2.05
CA ALA A 258 1.67 5.59 2.73
C ALA A 258 2.45 4.62 3.61
N ALA A 259 3.60 4.14 3.13
CA ALA A 259 4.47 3.24 3.88
C ALA A 259 4.98 3.91 5.16
N MET A 260 5.43 5.17 5.06
CA MET A 260 5.90 5.94 6.22
C MET A 260 4.83 6.10 7.29
N LEU A 261 3.60 6.43 6.90
CA LEU A 261 2.50 6.56 7.87
C LEU A 261 2.14 5.20 8.51
N LYS A 262 2.02 4.15 7.69
CA LYS A 262 1.56 2.83 8.13
C LYS A 262 2.57 2.14 9.05
N PHE A 263 3.85 2.32 8.78
CA PHE A 263 4.94 1.66 9.50
C PHE A 263 5.76 2.63 10.36
N LYS A 264 5.18 3.77 10.77
CA LYS A 264 5.88 4.82 11.54
C LYS A 264 6.53 4.30 12.83
N ASP A 265 5.93 3.30 13.47
CA ASP A 265 6.43 2.71 14.73
C ASP A 265 7.53 1.66 14.49
N VAL A 266 7.71 1.22 13.24
CA VAL A 266 8.60 0.11 12.84
C VAL A 266 9.78 0.60 12.00
N ILE A 267 9.61 1.71 11.28
CA ILE A 267 10.66 2.34 10.48
C ILE A 267 11.44 3.29 11.40
N GLU A 268 12.68 2.93 11.72
CA GLU A 268 13.58 3.84 12.44
C GLU A 268 13.87 5.07 11.55
N VAL A 269 14.15 6.21 12.19
CA VAL A 269 14.38 7.51 11.52
C VAL A 269 15.50 7.47 10.47
N ASP A 270 16.43 6.52 10.58
CA ASP A 270 17.51 6.35 9.61
C ASP A 270 17.05 5.73 8.28
N TYR A 271 15.87 5.09 8.25
CA TYR A 271 15.34 4.39 7.06
C TYR A 271 14.38 5.27 6.26
N THR A 272 13.70 6.22 6.90
CA THR A 272 12.49 6.89 6.38
C THR A 272 12.67 7.63 5.05
N ALA A 273 13.89 8.05 4.69
CA ALA A 273 14.16 8.74 3.43
C ALA A 273 14.66 7.81 2.29
N ASN A 274 14.87 6.51 2.55
CA ASN A 274 15.47 5.56 1.59
C ASN A 274 14.43 4.56 1.05
N TYR A 275 13.22 5.03 0.74
CA TYR A 275 12.22 4.19 0.10
C TYR A 275 12.69 3.79 -1.31
N ILE A 276 12.56 2.51 -1.64
CA ILE A 276 12.75 1.96 -2.97
C ILE A 276 11.47 1.26 -3.41
N ASP A 277 11.17 1.33 -4.70
CA ASP A 277 10.04 0.58 -5.24
C ASP A 277 10.24 -0.92 -5.11
N SER A 278 9.13 -1.64 -5.14
CA SER A 278 9.13 -3.10 -5.21
C SER A 278 7.93 -3.62 -5.96
N ASP A 279 8.15 -4.75 -6.63
CA ASP A 279 7.07 -5.56 -7.15
C ASP A 279 6.72 -6.67 -6.18
N SER A 280 5.46 -7.09 -6.20
CA SER A 280 4.96 -8.13 -5.31
C SER A 280 3.99 -9.08 -5.99
N LEU A 281 4.06 -10.33 -5.57
CA LEU A 281 3.14 -11.40 -5.95
C LEU A 281 2.56 -11.98 -4.67
N VAL A 282 1.25 -12.17 -4.62
CA VAL A 282 0.55 -12.81 -3.50
C VAL A 282 -0.43 -13.83 -4.05
N LEU A 283 -0.40 -15.04 -3.49
CA LEU A 283 -1.29 -16.13 -3.86
C LEU A 283 -1.70 -16.90 -2.61
N VAL A 284 -2.99 -17.18 -2.50
CA VAL A 284 -3.54 -18.04 -1.45
C VAL A 284 -3.57 -19.47 -1.97
N ILE A 285 -2.93 -20.39 -1.25
CA ILE A 285 -2.91 -21.81 -1.58
C ILE A 285 -3.42 -22.59 -0.37
N ARG A 286 -4.39 -23.47 -0.61
CA ARG A 286 -4.82 -24.47 0.35
C ARG A 286 -3.87 -25.66 0.30
N ASP A 287 -3.26 -25.97 1.42
CA ASP A 287 -2.43 -27.17 1.57
C ASP A 287 -3.29 -28.43 1.79
N ASP A 288 -2.70 -29.61 1.61
CA ASP A 288 -3.38 -30.90 1.80
C ASP A 288 -3.84 -31.12 3.25
N SER A 289 -3.23 -30.46 4.23
CA SER A 289 -3.71 -30.39 5.62
C SER A 289 -5.05 -29.67 5.78
N GLY A 290 -5.48 -28.93 4.75
CA GLY A 290 -6.66 -28.08 4.77
C GLY A 290 -6.39 -26.63 5.20
N LEU A 291 -5.20 -26.34 5.73
CA LEU A 291 -4.77 -24.98 6.05
C LEU A 291 -4.58 -24.13 4.79
N PHE A 292 -4.93 -22.85 4.89
CA PHE A 292 -4.61 -21.88 3.85
C PHE A 292 -3.29 -21.17 4.18
N PHE A 293 -2.43 -21.10 3.18
CA PHE A 293 -1.19 -20.35 3.21
C PHE A 293 -1.25 -19.19 2.23
N VAL A 294 -0.85 -18.01 2.70
CA VAL A 294 -0.59 -16.86 1.85
C VAL A 294 0.87 -16.95 1.42
N HIS A 295 1.10 -17.39 0.19
CA HIS A 295 2.40 -17.37 -0.45
C HIS A 295 2.62 -15.98 -1.03
N TYR A 296 3.80 -15.40 -0.79
CA TYR A 296 4.13 -14.12 -1.38
C TYR A 296 5.59 -14.05 -1.79
N ALA A 297 5.84 -13.18 -2.76
CA ALA A 297 7.16 -12.81 -3.22
C ALA A 297 7.25 -11.28 -3.29
N VAL A 298 8.38 -10.73 -2.85
CA VAL A 298 8.69 -9.30 -2.96
C VAL A 298 10.05 -9.12 -3.62
N GLN A 299 10.08 -8.32 -4.68
CA GLN A 299 11.28 -7.99 -5.43
C GLN A 299 11.55 -6.49 -5.27
N PRO A 300 12.55 -6.06 -4.48
CA PRO A 300 12.97 -4.66 -4.47
C PRO A 300 13.52 -4.26 -5.85
N ALA A 301 13.26 -3.02 -6.27
CA ALA A 301 13.66 -2.49 -7.57
C ALA A 301 15.19 -2.46 -7.76
N LYS A 302 15.94 -2.39 -6.67
CA LYS A 302 17.40 -2.48 -6.65
C LYS A 302 17.89 -3.19 -5.41
N LEU A 303 19.13 -3.70 -5.48
CA LEU A 303 19.84 -4.27 -4.34
C LEU A 303 21.08 -3.42 -4.02
N SER A 304 21.04 -2.74 -2.87
CA SER A 304 22.24 -2.10 -2.31
C SER A 304 22.87 -3.00 -1.24
N ALA A 305 24.18 -3.20 -1.33
CA ALA A 305 24.95 -4.00 -0.38
C ALA A 305 26.21 -3.25 0.03
N LEU A 306 26.64 -3.44 1.28
CA LEU A 306 27.93 -2.95 1.75
C LEU A 306 28.98 -4.04 1.54
N ALA A 307 30.05 -3.70 0.82
CA ALA A 307 31.18 -4.60 0.58
C ALA A 307 32.30 -4.31 1.58
N HIS A 308 32.83 -5.37 2.20
CA HIS A 308 33.99 -5.32 3.08
C HIS A 308 34.87 -6.55 2.82
N ASP A 309 36.18 -6.37 2.67
CA ASP A 309 37.15 -7.46 2.43
C ASP A 309 36.77 -8.45 1.31
N GLY A 310 36.21 -7.95 0.21
CA GLY A 310 35.82 -8.77 -0.94
C GLY A 310 34.56 -9.63 -0.74
N LYS A 311 33.84 -9.45 0.37
CA LYS A 311 32.52 -10.02 0.63
C LYS A 311 31.49 -8.90 0.75
N ALA A 312 30.26 -9.17 0.32
CA ALA A 312 29.14 -8.25 0.47
C ALA A 312 28.06 -8.92 1.31
N SER A 313 27.53 -8.21 2.29
CA SER A 313 26.46 -8.71 3.15
C SER A 313 25.21 -7.85 3.00
N VAL A 314 24.06 -8.52 3.01
CA VAL A 314 22.73 -7.93 3.00
C VAL A 314 21.91 -8.60 4.09
N ASN A 315 21.10 -7.84 4.80
CA ASN A 315 20.14 -8.42 5.74
C ASN A 315 18.77 -7.81 5.50
N PHE A 316 17.82 -8.64 5.07
CA PHE A 316 16.44 -8.20 4.94
C PHE A 316 15.66 -8.48 6.22
N ALA A 317 14.93 -7.49 6.72
CA ALA A 317 13.96 -7.65 7.79
C ALA A 317 12.54 -7.39 7.25
N LEU A 318 11.71 -8.43 7.25
CA LEU A 318 10.32 -8.38 6.82
C LEU A 318 9.43 -8.18 8.05
N ASN A 319 8.47 -7.27 7.92
CA ASN A 319 7.46 -6.99 8.95
C ASN A 319 6.12 -7.06 8.23
N GLY A 320 5.33 -8.10 8.49
CA GLY A 320 4.04 -8.33 7.85
C GLY A 320 2.89 -8.06 8.82
N ILE A 321 1.88 -7.33 8.36
CA ILE A 321 0.68 -6.98 9.13
C ILE A 321 -0.55 -7.36 8.30
N LEU A 322 -1.43 -8.16 8.89
CA LEU A 322 -2.71 -8.56 8.31
C LEU A 322 -3.83 -8.01 9.17
N SER A 323 -4.59 -7.09 8.61
CA SER A 323 -5.72 -6.43 9.28
C SER A 323 -7.04 -6.82 8.64
N ASP A 324 -8.10 -6.94 9.43
CA ASP A 324 -9.46 -7.16 8.92
C ASP A 324 -10.07 -5.87 8.32
N GLY A 325 -11.32 -5.94 7.86
CA GLY A 325 -12.04 -4.81 7.28
C GLY A 325 -12.33 -3.66 8.25
N GLU A 326 -12.19 -3.87 9.56
CA GLU A 326 -12.33 -2.84 10.60
C GLU A 326 -10.97 -2.24 10.99
N GLY A 327 -9.87 -2.71 10.38
CA GLY A 327 -8.50 -2.28 10.68
C GLY A 327 -7.89 -2.95 11.91
N ARG A 328 -8.53 -3.97 12.49
CA ARG A 328 -7.98 -4.73 13.61
C ARG A 328 -6.89 -5.67 13.11
N VAL A 329 -5.74 -5.68 13.78
CA VAL A 329 -4.61 -6.55 13.41
C VAL A 329 -4.89 -7.99 13.85
N ILE A 330 -5.08 -8.88 12.88
CA ILE A 330 -5.39 -10.30 13.08
C ILE A 330 -4.10 -11.12 13.16
N PHE A 331 -3.12 -10.79 12.31
CA PHE A 331 -1.82 -11.47 12.33
C PHE A 331 -0.69 -10.48 12.05
N GLN A 332 0.40 -10.59 12.80
CA GLN A 332 1.61 -9.82 12.60
C GLN A 332 2.82 -10.72 12.84
N TYR A 333 3.87 -10.53 12.06
CA TYR A 333 5.10 -11.30 12.18
C TYR A 333 6.31 -10.53 11.67
N ASP A 334 7.47 -10.89 12.22
CA ASP A 334 8.77 -10.34 11.82
C ASP A 334 9.74 -11.47 11.46
N LYS A 335 10.47 -11.32 10.36
CA LYS A 335 11.40 -12.33 9.85
C LYS A 335 12.65 -11.69 9.25
N THR A 336 13.82 -12.21 9.59
CA THR A 336 15.10 -11.77 9.02
C THR A 336 15.67 -12.77 8.00
N PHE A 337 16.37 -12.25 7.00
CA PHE A 337 17.03 -13.01 5.93
C PHE A 337 18.45 -12.46 5.76
N PRO A 338 19.41 -12.95 6.57
CA PRO A 338 20.82 -12.62 6.39
C PRO A 338 21.37 -13.33 5.15
N LEU A 339 22.09 -12.59 4.32
CA LEU A 339 22.63 -13.05 3.03
C LEU A 339 24.06 -12.56 2.88
N ASP A 340 24.95 -13.50 2.55
CA ASP A 340 26.35 -13.21 2.26
C ASP A 340 26.68 -13.59 0.82
N PHE A 341 27.39 -12.70 0.14
CA PHE A 341 27.79 -12.84 -1.25
C PHE A 341 29.31 -12.70 -1.39
N SER A 342 29.89 -13.55 -2.23
CA SER A 342 31.22 -13.31 -2.79
C SER A 342 31.22 -12.13 -3.78
N ALA A 343 32.40 -11.58 -4.07
CA ALA A 343 32.57 -10.47 -5.02
C ALA A 343 31.97 -10.73 -6.42
N GLY A 344 31.99 -11.97 -6.92
CA GLY A 344 31.35 -12.33 -8.19
C GLY A 344 29.83 -12.40 -8.07
N GLN A 345 29.33 -13.07 -7.03
CA GLN A 345 27.89 -13.23 -6.81
C GLN A 345 27.17 -11.90 -6.64
N ILE A 346 27.76 -10.94 -5.91
CA ILE A 346 27.08 -9.65 -5.69
C ILE A 346 26.89 -8.87 -7.01
N GLN A 347 27.85 -8.94 -7.93
CA GLN A 347 27.71 -8.30 -9.25
C GLN A 347 26.56 -8.92 -10.07
N ASP A 348 26.40 -10.23 -9.99
CA ASP A 348 25.32 -10.93 -10.68
C ASP A 348 23.95 -10.63 -10.06
N VAL A 349 23.85 -10.63 -8.73
CA VAL A 349 22.59 -10.33 -8.02
C VAL A 349 22.20 -8.86 -8.19
N GLN A 350 23.17 -7.93 -8.25
CA GLN A 350 22.87 -6.52 -8.55
C GLN A 350 22.32 -6.31 -9.96
N LYS A 351 22.70 -7.17 -10.92
CA LYS A 351 22.17 -7.13 -12.30
C LYS A 351 20.82 -7.85 -12.44
N THR A 352 20.66 -8.98 -11.77
CA THR A 352 19.48 -9.86 -11.92
C THR A 352 18.37 -9.58 -10.91
N GLY A 353 18.72 -8.90 -9.81
CA GLY A 353 17.83 -8.64 -8.68
C GLY A 353 17.73 -9.81 -7.71
N ILE A 354 16.99 -9.58 -6.63
CA ILE A 354 16.69 -10.59 -5.61
C ILE A 354 15.18 -10.68 -5.41
N LEU A 355 14.69 -11.90 -5.22
CA LEU A 355 13.29 -12.19 -4.94
C LEU A 355 13.18 -12.84 -3.57
N VAL A 356 12.57 -12.14 -2.61
CA VAL A 356 12.35 -12.69 -1.28
C VAL A 356 10.97 -13.32 -1.23
N GLU A 357 10.93 -14.62 -0.98
CA GLU A 357 9.71 -15.41 -0.92
C GLU A 357 9.45 -15.94 0.48
N ASP A 358 8.18 -16.01 0.85
CA ASP A 358 7.77 -16.58 2.11
C ASP A 358 6.31 -17.06 2.02
N ALA A 359 5.89 -17.81 3.03
CA ALA A 359 4.50 -18.21 3.17
C ALA A 359 4.08 -18.08 4.64
N ILE A 360 2.81 -17.82 4.87
CA ILE A 360 2.24 -17.69 6.22
C ILE A 360 0.87 -18.36 6.29
N PRO A 361 0.54 -19.05 7.40
CA PRO A 361 -0.80 -19.58 7.60
C PRO A 361 -1.78 -18.43 7.88
N LEU A 362 -3.00 -18.51 7.32
CA LEU A 362 -4.04 -17.52 7.59
C LEU A 362 -5.43 -18.17 7.68
N VAL A 363 -6.20 -17.74 8.67
CA VAL A 363 -7.61 -18.16 8.84
C VAL A 363 -8.53 -17.53 7.78
N ALA A 364 -9.73 -18.09 7.65
CA ALA A 364 -10.75 -17.60 6.72
C ALA A 364 -11.14 -16.15 7.03
N GLY A 365 -11.27 -15.32 6.00
CA GLY A 365 -11.61 -13.91 6.15
C GLY A 365 -11.15 -13.04 5.00
N LYS A 366 -11.40 -11.73 5.13
CA LYS A 366 -10.95 -10.70 4.19
C LYS A 366 -9.94 -9.81 4.91
N TYR A 367 -8.77 -9.63 4.31
CA TYR A 367 -7.67 -8.94 4.96
C TYR A 367 -6.98 -7.95 4.02
N ALA A 368 -6.56 -6.83 4.61
CA ALA A 368 -5.49 -6.00 4.09
C ALA A 368 -4.15 -6.59 4.55
N PHE A 369 -3.35 -7.10 3.61
CA PHE A 369 -1.99 -7.57 3.86
C PHE A 369 -0.99 -6.49 3.48
N SER A 370 -0.39 -5.88 4.49
CA SER A 370 0.70 -4.91 4.35
C SER A 370 2.03 -5.57 4.71
N LEU A 371 3.04 -5.44 3.85
CA LEU A 371 4.39 -5.93 4.12
C LEU A 371 5.40 -4.79 4.00
N LEU A 372 6.28 -4.67 5.00
CA LEU A 372 7.47 -3.84 4.97
C LEU A 372 8.71 -4.74 4.82
N LEU A 373 9.54 -4.45 3.81
CA LEU A 373 10.84 -5.06 3.58
C LEU A 373 11.93 -4.03 3.87
N LYS A 374 12.72 -4.21 4.94
CA LYS A 374 13.87 -3.35 5.26
C LYS A 374 15.16 -4.03 4.86
N ASN A 375 16.06 -3.34 4.18
CA ASN A 375 17.48 -3.71 4.13
C ASN A 375 18.18 -3.05 5.31
N THR A 376 18.50 -3.84 6.35
CA THR A 376 19.02 -3.27 7.60
C THR A 376 20.44 -2.72 7.46
N ILE A 377 21.14 -3.08 6.38
CA ILE A 377 22.52 -2.71 6.09
C ILE A 377 22.57 -1.42 5.26
N SER A 378 21.87 -1.34 4.13
CA SER A 378 21.82 -0.12 3.30
C SER A 378 20.87 0.96 3.83
N LYS A 379 20.08 0.63 4.86
CA LYS A 379 19.02 1.48 5.41
C LYS A 379 17.92 1.83 4.42
N GLU A 380 17.77 1.05 3.35
CA GLU A 380 16.65 1.16 2.39
C GLU A 380 15.45 0.33 2.83
N PHE A 381 14.26 0.69 2.36
CA PHE A 381 13.06 -0.11 2.59
C PHE A 381 12.10 -0.05 1.41
N ALA A 382 11.30 -1.10 1.26
CA ALA A 382 10.22 -1.20 0.30
C ALA A 382 8.96 -1.70 1.01
N SER A 383 7.80 -1.50 0.40
CA SER A 383 6.55 -2.03 0.94
C SER A 383 5.54 -2.34 -0.14
N PHE A 384 4.61 -3.23 0.16
CA PHE A 384 3.41 -3.40 -0.63
C PHE A 384 2.18 -3.57 0.27
N GLU A 385 1.02 -3.36 -0.33
CA GLU A 385 -0.27 -3.69 0.28
C GLU A 385 -1.16 -4.43 -0.74
N LYS A 386 -1.78 -5.53 -0.31
CA LYS A 386 -2.70 -6.33 -1.12
C LYS A 386 -3.94 -6.71 -0.32
N GLN A 387 -5.09 -6.63 -0.96
CA GLN A 387 -6.32 -7.23 -0.45
C GLN A 387 -6.29 -8.74 -0.73
N ILE A 388 -6.52 -9.53 0.30
CA ILE A 388 -6.57 -10.99 0.21
C ILE A 388 -7.87 -11.52 0.81
N VAL A 389 -8.38 -12.57 0.20
CA VAL A 389 -9.58 -13.28 0.68
C VAL A 389 -9.19 -14.74 0.89
N ILE A 390 -9.36 -15.21 2.11
CA ILE A 390 -9.20 -16.62 2.46
C ILE A 390 -10.60 -17.24 2.53
N PRO A 391 -10.92 -18.20 1.66
CA PRO A 391 -12.20 -18.90 1.69
C PRO A 391 -12.41 -19.63 3.02
N ASP A 392 -13.65 -19.66 3.50
CA ASP A 392 -14.03 -20.48 4.65
C ASP A 392 -14.14 -21.97 4.24
N PRO A 393 -13.33 -22.88 4.80
CA PRO A 393 -13.39 -24.30 4.46
C PRO A 393 -14.78 -24.95 4.63
N GLY A 394 -15.62 -24.45 5.55
CA GLY A 394 -16.92 -25.02 5.87
C GLY A 394 -18.08 -24.47 5.05
N THR A 395 -17.94 -23.26 4.49
CA THR A 395 -19.00 -22.56 3.76
C THR A 395 -18.62 -22.13 2.34
N ALA A 396 -17.34 -22.23 1.97
CA ALA A 396 -16.89 -21.92 0.62
C ALA A 396 -17.56 -22.88 -0.37
N GLY A 397 -18.47 -22.31 -1.15
CA GLY A 397 -19.05 -22.99 -2.30
C GLY A 397 -18.00 -23.31 -3.36
N PHE A 398 -18.45 -23.92 -4.43
CA PHE A 398 -17.65 -24.17 -5.62
C PHE A 398 -16.95 -22.89 -6.12
N GLY A 399 -15.63 -22.94 -6.29
CA GLY A 399 -14.84 -21.76 -6.64
C GLY A 399 -13.46 -22.11 -7.19
N MET A 400 -12.71 -21.07 -7.58
CA MET A 400 -11.38 -21.21 -8.18
C MET A 400 -10.45 -20.10 -7.68
N SER A 401 -9.16 -20.42 -7.47
CA SER A 401 -8.15 -19.44 -7.09
C SER A 401 -7.79 -18.49 -8.25
N PRO A 402 -7.15 -17.34 -7.96
CA PRO A 402 -6.40 -16.59 -8.96
C PRO A 402 -5.34 -17.47 -9.65
N LEU A 403 -4.93 -17.07 -10.87
CA LEU A 403 -3.87 -17.75 -11.60
C LEU A 403 -2.48 -17.37 -11.06
N LEU A 404 -1.64 -18.38 -10.88
CA LEU A 404 -0.20 -18.22 -10.76
C LEU A 404 0.43 -18.53 -12.11
N LEU A 405 1.20 -17.57 -12.64
CA LEU A 405 1.99 -17.75 -13.84
C LEU A 405 3.47 -17.81 -13.44
N GLY A 406 4.11 -18.94 -13.69
CA GLY A 406 5.52 -19.19 -13.39
C GLY A 406 6.33 -19.43 -14.67
N TYR A 407 7.58 -19.00 -14.69
CA TYR A 407 8.48 -19.18 -15.85
C TYR A 407 9.15 -20.56 -15.86
N ARG A 408 8.93 -21.36 -14.80
CA ARG A 408 9.42 -22.72 -14.69
C ARG A 408 8.57 -23.52 -13.71
N ALA A 409 8.13 -24.71 -14.09
CA ALA A 409 7.65 -25.74 -13.17
C ALA A 409 8.70 -26.85 -13.13
N LYS A 410 9.28 -27.09 -11.95
CA LYS A 410 10.31 -28.11 -11.76
C LYS A 410 9.78 -29.21 -10.84
N PRO A 411 9.72 -30.47 -11.31
CA PRO A 411 9.52 -31.61 -10.44
C PRO A 411 10.63 -31.66 -9.39
N VAL A 412 10.25 -31.78 -8.13
CA VAL A 412 11.13 -31.89 -6.98
C VAL A 412 10.79 -33.17 -6.22
N PRO A 413 11.79 -33.88 -5.66
CA PRO A 413 11.51 -35.07 -4.86
C PRO A 413 10.49 -34.75 -3.77
N PRO A 414 9.58 -35.68 -3.43
CA PRO A 414 8.71 -35.54 -2.28
C PRO A 414 9.57 -35.47 -1.03
N VAL A 415 9.84 -34.25 -0.55
CA VAL A 415 10.51 -34.00 0.72
C VAL A 415 9.42 -34.01 1.78
N PRO A 416 9.65 -34.59 2.97
CA PRO A 416 8.59 -34.68 3.98
C PRO A 416 8.03 -33.30 4.33
N ARG A 417 6.74 -33.10 4.01
CA ARG A 417 5.74 -32.12 4.48
C ARG A 417 6.12 -30.65 4.62
N GLN A 418 7.36 -30.22 4.38
CA GLN A 418 7.79 -28.84 4.54
C GLN A 418 7.00 -27.89 3.63
N VAL A 419 6.52 -26.79 4.21
CA VAL A 419 5.87 -25.74 3.42
C VAL A 419 6.95 -24.82 2.87
N LYS A 420 7.06 -24.80 1.54
CA LYS A 420 7.97 -23.91 0.82
C LYS A 420 7.15 -22.98 -0.08
N PRO A 421 7.53 -21.69 -0.21
CA PRO A 421 6.85 -20.77 -1.10
C PRO A 421 6.71 -21.32 -2.53
N PHE A 422 5.51 -21.22 -3.10
CA PHE A 422 5.16 -21.64 -4.46
C PHE A 422 5.53 -23.09 -4.81
N ARG A 423 5.60 -23.97 -3.80
CA ARG A 423 5.69 -25.42 -3.97
C ARG A 423 4.30 -26.03 -3.83
N ILE A 424 3.87 -26.75 -4.86
CA ILE A 424 2.57 -27.42 -4.94
C ILE A 424 2.85 -28.92 -5.06
N GLY A 425 2.66 -29.67 -3.97
CA GLY A 425 3.03 -31.08 -3.90
C GLY A 425 4.51 -31.34 -4.25
N ASP A 426 4.74 -32.06 -5.33
CA ASP A 426 6.04 -32.41 -5.88
C ASP A 426 6.53 -31.46 -6.98
N VAL A 427 5.88 -30.31 -7.17
CA VAL A 427 6.27 -29.30 -8.17
C VAL A 427 6.67 -27.99 -7.48
N GLN A 428 7.88 -27.51 -7.74
CA GLN A 428 8.27 -26.14 -7.44
C GLN A 428 7.96 -25.27 -8.65
N ILE A 429 7.12 -24.26 -8.47
CA ILE A 429 6.90 -23.22 -9.47
C ILE A 429 7.85 -22.07 -9.15
N SER A 430 8.62 -21.63 -10.14
CA SER A 430 9.40 -20.39 -10.08
C SER A 430 8.63 -19.30 -10.79
N CYS A 431 8.36 -18.21 -10.09
CA CYS A 431 7.51 -17.12 -10.55
C CYS A 431 8.15 -15.76 -10.25
N GLN A 432 7.72 -14.74 -10.98
CA GLN A 432 8.17 -13.37 -10.78
C GLN A 432 6.96 -12.43 -10.92
N PRO A 433 6.84 -11.39 -10.06
CA PRO A 433 5.68 -10.49 -10.08
C PRO A 433 5.34 -9.88 -11.44
N GLY A 434 6.34 -9.54 -12.25
CA GLY A 434 6.15 -8.89 -13.56
C GLY A 434 5.48 -9.76 -14.63
N ARG A 435 5.45 -11.10 -14.47
CA ARG A 435 4.86 -12.04 -15.44
C ARG A 435 5.35 -11.84 -16.89
N THR A 436 6.61 -11.44 -17.03
CA THR A 436 7.29 -11.35 -18.33
C THR A 436 8.07 -12.63 -18.58
N PHE A 437 7.87 -13.18 -19.77
CA PHE A 437 8.42 -14.46 -20.20
C PHE A 437 9.31 -14.29 -21.43
N ALA A 438 10.38 -15.07 -21.51
CA ALA A 438 11.19 -15.17 -22.70
C ALA A 438 10.56 -16.18 -23.69
N PRO A 439 10.67 -15.98 -25.01
CA PRO A 439 10.10 -16.91 -26.00
C PRO A 439 10.61 -18.35 -25.85
N ARG A 440 11.79 -18.57 -25.28
CA ARG A 440 12.37 -19.91 -25.05
C ARG A 440 11.73 -20.66 -23.87
N GLU A 441 11.01 -19.98 -23.00
CA GLU A 441 10.45 -20.57 -21.79
C GLU A 441 9.11 -21.28 -22.04
N SER A 442 8.72 -22.10 -21.07
CA SER A 442 7.37 -22.65 -20.96
C SER A 442 6.68 -22.00 -19.76
N MET A 443 5.57 -21.32 -20.01
CA MET A 443 4.78 -20.71 -18.94
C MET A 443 4.00 -21.80 -18.20
N ALA A 444 4.31 -21.96 -16.92
CA ALA A 444 3.54 -22.76 -15.99
C ALA A 444 2.32 -21.96 -15.50
N VAL A 445 1.13 -22.52 -15.66
CA VAL A 445 -0.15 -21.99 -15.22
C VAL A 445 -0.65 -22.87 -14.08
N PHE A 446 -0.81 -22.29 -12.89
CA PHE A 446 -1.36 -22.97 -11.72
C PHE A 446 -2.62 -22.27 -11.19
N PHE A 447 -3.58 -23.07 -10.75
CA PHE A 447 -4.72 -22.64 -9.95
C PHE A 447 -5.29 -23.80 -9.13
N GLN A 448 -6.06 -23.46 -8.09
CA GLN A 448 -6.82 -24.42 -7.31
C GLN A 448 -8.31 -24.33 -7.61
N VAL A 449 -8.97 -25.48 -7.60
CA VAL A 449 -10.44 -25.57 -7.60
C VAL A 449 -10.93 -26.05 -6.25
N TYR A 450 -11.92 -25.36 -5.70
CA TYR A 450 -12.54 -25.65 -4.41
C TYR A 450 -13.96 -26.18 -4.62
N GLY A 451 -14.40 -27.15 -3.81
CA GLY A 451 -15.80 -27.59 -3.77
C GLY A 451 -16.37 -28.08 -5.10
N MET A 452 -15.57 -28.74 -5.95
CA MET A 452 -15.98 -29.18 -7.29
C MET A 452 -17.17 -30.15 -7.23
N PRO A 453 -18.33 -29.84 -7.85
CA PRO A 453 -19.45 -30.77 -7.93
C PRO A 453 -19.11 -32.02 -8.75
N GLU A 454 -19.55 -33.19 -8.29
CA GLU A 454 -19.28 -34.49 -8.95
C GLU A 454 -19.77 -34.53 -10.40
N GLY A 455 -20.96 -33.99 -10.69
CA GLY A 455 -21.46 -33.92 -12.06
C GLY A 455 -20.60 -33.05 -13.00
N LEU A 456 -20.03 -31.95 -12.46
CA LEU A 456 -19.12 -31.09 -13.22
C LEU A 456 -17.77 -31.77 -13.44
N ARG A 457 -17.30 -32.55 -12.45
CA ARG A 457 -16.06 -33.33 -12.54
C ARG A 457 -16.09 -34.34 -13.70
N GLU A 458 -17.18 -35.09 -13.82
CA GLU A 458 -17.30 -36.18 -14.80
C GLU A 458 -17.51 -35.67 -16.23
N THR A 459 -18.27 -34.58 -16.39
CA THR A 459 -18.77 -34.15 -17.72
C THR A 459 -18.27 -32.79 -18.16
N GLY A 460 -17.68 -32.00 -17.26
CA GLY A 460 -17.19 -30.67 -17.55
C GLY A 460 -15.78 -30.65 -18.13
N ARG A 461 -15.31 -29.44 -18.43
CA ARG A 461 -13.99 -29.17 -18.99
C ARG A 461 -13.40 -27.87 -18.51
N VAL A 462 -12.10 -27.72 -18.74
CA VAL A 462 -11.33 -26.50 -18.52
C VAL A 462 -10.95 -25.91 -19.87
N ASP A 463 -11.35 -24.68 -20.12
CA ASP A 463 -10.94 -23.89 -21.27
C ASP A 463 -9.82 -22.93 -20.86
N TYR A 464 -8.69 -23.01 -21.56
CA TYR A 464 -7.61 -22.02 -21.52
C TYR A 464 -7.69 -21.19 -22.79
N VAL A 465 -8.10 -19.93 -22.67
CA VAL A 465 -8.20 -18.98 -23.78
C VAL A 465 -7.13 -17.91 -23.60
N ILE A 466 -6.16 -17.90 -24.51
CA ILE A 466 -5.16 -16.85 -24.59
C ILE A 466 -5.62 -15.82 -25.62
N GLU A 467 -5.61 -14.56 -25.23
CA GLU A 467 -5.99 -13.41 -26.05
C GLU A 467 -4.78 -12.54 -26.35
N ARG A 468 -4.74 -11.98 -27.56
CA ARG A 468 -3.74 -11.01 -28.02
C ARG A 468 -4.47 -9.85 -28.67
N GLN A 469 -4.23 -8.62 -28.21
CA GLN A 469 -4.92 -7.41 -28.71
C GLN A 469 -6.46 -7.52 -28.68
N GLY A 470 -7.00 -8.21 -27.66
CA GLY A 470 -8.43 -8.44 -27.49
C GLY A 470 -9.03 -9.52 -28.40
N GLN A 471 -8.23 -10.26 -29.17
CA GLN A 471 -8.67 -11.37 -30.02
C GLN A 471 -8.14 -12.71 -29.50
N GLU A 472 -8.91 -13.79 -29.68
CA GLU A 472 -8.46 -15.14 -29.33
C GLU A 472 -7.24 -15.53 -30.17
N PHE A 473 -6.13 -15.85 -29.50
CA PHE A 473 -4.87 -16.28 -30.10
C PHE A 473 -4.68 -17.80 -30.01
N LEU A 474 -5.00 -18.38 -28.86
CA LEU A 474 -4.90 -19.82 -28.63
C LEU A 474 -6.02 -20.28 -27.70
N ARG A 475 -6.59 -21.45 -28.00
CA ARG A 475 -7.56 -22.14 -27.14
C ARG A 475 -7.12 -23.57 -26.91
N ASN A 476 -7.15 -24.01 -25.65
CA ASN A 476 -6.93 -25.39 -25.27
C ASN A 476 -8.06 -25.84 -24.34
N GLU A 477 -8.69 -26.97 -24.63
CA GLU A 477 -9.81 -27.51 -23.86
C GLU A 477 -9.44 -28.89 -23.33
N ILE A 478 -9.60 -29.10 -22.02
CA ILE A 478 -9.22 -30.36 -21.35
C ILE A 478 -10.40 -30.87 -20.53
N PRO A 479 -10.82 -32.15 -20.68
CA PRO A 479 -11.85 -32.73 -19.82
C PRO A 479 -11.44 -32.67 -18.36
N LEU A 480 -12.37 -32.27 -17.47
CA LEU A 480 -12.06 -32.13 -16.05
C LEU A 480 -11.61 -33.46 -15.46
N LYS A 481 -12.27 -34.57 -15.79
CA LYS A 481 -11.94 -35.94 -15.36
C LYS A 481 -10.48 -36.37 -15.56
N ASP A 482 -9.75 -35.74 -16.48
CA ASP A 482 -8.35 -36.07 -16.79
C ASP A 482 -7.34 -35.22 -15.96
N LEU A 483 -7.83 -34.23 -15.20
CA LEU A 483 -7.02 -33.34 -14.37
C LEU A 483 -7.09 -33.74 -12.89
N PRO A 484 -6.12 -33.31 -12.05
CA PRO A 484 -6.24 -33.44 -10.60
C PRO A 484 -7.47 -32.70 -10.04
N THR A 485 -7.98 -33.15 -8.90
CA THR A 485 -9.23 -32.63 -8.31
C THR A 485 -9.10 -31.19 -7.79
N MET A 486 -7.96 -30.83 -7.20
CA MET A 486 -7.75 -29.54 -6.55
C MET A 486 -6.64 -28.73 -7.24
N ASN A 487 -5.42 -29.26 -7.26
CA ASN A 487 -4.22 -28.55 -7.75
C ASN A 487 -4.00 -28.81 -9.24
N ILE A 488 -4.26 -27.84 -10.11
CA ILE A 488 -4.10 -28.00 -11.56
C ILE A 488 -2.88 -27.19 -12.03
N ILE A 489 -1.91 -27.86 -12.64
CA ILE A 489 -0.70 -27.26 -13.24
C ILE A 489 -0.64 -27.63 -14.72
N ARG A 490 -0.43 -26.63 -15.58
CA ARG A 490 -0.26 -26.81 -17.03
C ARG A 490 0.89 -25.97 -17.55
N GLU A 491 1.65 -26.49 -18.49
CA GLU A 491 2.73 -25.75 -19.15
C GLU A 491 2.34 -25.38 -20.59
N PHE A 492 2.64 -24.15 -20.98
CA PHE A 492 2.42 -23.60 -22.30
C PHE A 492 3.76 -23.15 -22.90
N PRO A 493 4.30 -23.87 -23.89
CA PRO A 493 5.53 -23.46 -24.57
C PRO A 493 5.32 -22.14 -25.32
N LEU A 494 6.24 -21.18 -25.18
CA LEU A 494 6.08 -19.83 -25.73
C LEU A 494 6.86 -19.59 -27.04
N GLN A 495 7.47 -20.62 -27.63
CA GLN A 495 8.37 -20.43 -28.79
C GLN A 495 7.65 -19.89 -30.03
N THR A 496 6.34 -20.13 -30.13
CA THR A 496 5.49 -19.66 -31.24
C THR A 496 4.78 -18.34 -30.94
N PHE A 497 4.99 -17.74 -29.76
CA PHE A 497 4.32 -16.51 -29.35
C PHE A 497 5.16 -15.31 -29.78
N PRO A 498 4.64 -14.43 -30.66
CA PRO A 498 5.31 -13.17 -30.95
C PRO A 498 5.43 -12.29 -29.71
N PRO A 499 6.46 -11.42 -29.62
CA PRO A 499 6.55 -10.45 -28.53
C PRO A 499 5.33 -9.54 -28.51
N ASP A 500 4.58 -9.56 -27.41
CA ASP A 500 3.36 -8.77 -27.20
C ASP A 500 2.84 -8.95 -25.76
N TYR A 501 1.81 -8.21 -25.42
CA TYR A 501 0.99 -8.43 -24.24
C TYR A 501 -0.15 -9.41 -24.54
N TYR A 502 -0.37 -10.33 -23.61
CA TYR A 502 -1.37 -11.39 -23.72
C TYR A 502 -2.25 -11.45 -22.47
N GLY A 503 -3.50 -11.84 -22.67
CA GLY A 503 -4.42 -12.21 -21.60
C GLY A 503 -4.62 -13.72 -21.56
N LEU A 504 -4.63 -14.34 -20.39
CA LEU A 504 -5.01 -15.74 -20.21
C LEU A 504 -6.28 -15.81 -19.37
N ARG A 505 -7.36 -16.33 -19.97
CA ARG A 505 -8.60 -16.68 -19.29
C ARG A 505 -8.68 -18.19 -19.10
N VAL A 506 -8.88 -18.62 -17.87
CA VAL A 506 -9.17 -20.03 -17.54
C VAL A 506 -10.61 -20.13 -17.08
N THR A 507 -11.41 -20.96 -17.74
CA THR A 507 -12.84 -21.12 -17.48
C THR A 507 -13.17 -22.59 -17.25
N LEU A 508 -13.84 -22.90 -16.14
CA LEU A 508 -14.50 -24.19 -15.95
C LEU A 508 -15.88 -24.16 -16.61
N ARG A 509 -16.21 -25.19 -17.40
CA ARG A 509 -17.48 -25.29 -18.12
C ARG A 509 -18.17 -26.61 -17.88
N ASP A 510 -19.51 -26.56 -17.85
CA ASP A 510 -20.34 -27.76 -17.77
C ASP A 510 -20.48 -28.47 -19.13
N ALA A 511 -21.20 -29.60 -19.13
CA ALA A 511 -21.50 -30.37 -20.34
C ALA A 511 -22.31 -29.58 -21.40
N GLN A 512 -23.04 -28.54 -20.99
CA GLN A 512 -23.78 -27.64 -21.88
C GLN A 512 -22.96 -26.42 -22.31
N ASN A 513 -21.64 -26.42 -22.07
CA ASN A 513 -20.72 -25.33 -22.41
C ASN A 513 -20.96 -24.01 -21.64
N ARG A 514 -21.73 -24.04 -20.55
CA ARG A 514 -21.95 -22.87 -19.70
C ARG A 514 -20.75 -22.67 -18.79
N ALA A 515 -20.26 -21.43 -18.72
CA ALA A 515 -19.20 -21.05 -17.81
C ALA A 515 -19.71 -21.14 -16.37
N THR A 516 -19.04 -21.95 -15.53
CA THR A 516 -19.38 -22.10 -14.13
C THR A 516 -18.51 -21.22 -13.24
N VAL A 517 -17.22 -21.10 -13.54
CA VAL A 517 -16.29 -20.17 -12.89
C VAL A 517 -15.16 -19.81 -13.85
N SER A 518 -14.67 -18.57 -13.78
CA SER A 518 -13.58 -18.09 -14.63
C SER A 518 -12.59 -17.26 -13.81
N THR A 519 -11.32 -17.32 -14.20
CA THR A 519 -10.25 -16.47 -13.69
C THR A 519 -9.42 -15.95 -14.85
N TYR A 520 -8.67 -14.89 -14.63
CA TYR A 520 -7.93 -14.18 -15.67
C TYR A 520 -6.58 -13.66 -15.14
N ALA A 521 -5.57 -13.67 -15.99
CA ALA A 521 -4.29 -13.02 -15.73
C ALA A 521 -3.64 -12.52 -17.02
N ASP A 522 -3.04 -11.33 -16.96
CA ASP A 522 -2.19 -10.81 -18.03
C ASP A 522 -0.75 -11.31 -17.89
N PHE A 523 -0.06 -11.41 -19.03
CA PHE A 523 1.36 -11.67 -19.13
C PHE A 523 1.98 -11.03 -20.37
N GLU A 524 3.30 -10.92 -20.39
CA GLU A 524 4.06 -10.38 -21.51
C GLU A 524 5.02 -11.43 -22.06
N VAL A 525 5.12 -11.52 -23.38
CA VAL A 525 6.23 -12.21 -24.04
C VAL A 525 7.23 -11.16 -24.52
N SER A 526 8.43 -11.20 -23.95
CA SER A 526 9.48 -10.22 -24.22
C SER A 526 10.07 -10.39 -25.63
N PRO A 527 10.55 -9.31 -26.27
CA PRO A 527 11.37 -9.41 -27.47
C PRO A 527 12.76 -10.01 -27.21
N LEU A 528 13.20 -10.07 -25.94
CA LEU A 528 14.47 -10.67 -25.55
C LEU A 528 14.38 -12.20 -25.58
N ALA A 529 15.35 -12.84 -26.23
CA ALA A 529 15.40 -14.31 -26.33
C ALA A 529 15.56 -15.00 -24.96
N GLU A 530 16.20 -14.32 -24.01
CA GLU A 530 16.39 -14.74 -22.63
C GLU A 530 16.25 -13.55 -21.69
N ILE A 531 15.67 -13.80 -20.51
CA ILE A 531 15.50 -12.80 -19.46
C ILE A 531 16.30 -13.26 -18.23
N PRO A 532 17.19 -12.42 -17.70
CA PRO A 532 17.86 -12.72 -16.44
C PRO A 532 16.84 -12.88 -15.31
N ARG A 533 16.91 -13.99 -14.58
CA ARG A 533 15.99 -14.30 -13.47
C ARG A 533 16.63 -13.92 -12.13
N PRO A 534 15.86 -13.32 -11.20
CA PRO A 534 16.39 -12.90 -9.91
C PRO A 534 16.82 -14.09 -9.06
N TRP A 535 17.70 -13.84 -8.11
CA TRP A 535 18.04 -14.83 -7.09
C TRP A 535 16.90 -14.98 -6.08
N THR A 536 16.34 -16.18 -5.97
CA THR A 536 15.28 -16.47 -5.01
C THR A 536 15.86 -16.83 -3.64
N VAL A 537 15.40 -16.11 -2.61
CA VAL A 537 15.65 -16.43 -1.21
C VAL A 537 14.32 -16.74 -0.55
N ALA A 538 14.22 -17.91 0.07
CA ALA A 538 13.00 -18.36 0.72
C ALA A 538 13.29 -19.03 2.06
N LYS A 539 12.39 -18.86 3.03
CA LYS A 539 12.39 -19.69 4.24
C LYS A 539 11.59 -20.96 4.00
N VAL A 540 12.16 -22.08 4.42
CA VAL A 540 11.46 -23.36 4.45
C VAL A 540 10.80 -23.48 5.81
N MET A 541 9.48 -23.66 5.81
CA MET A 541 8.72 -23.78 7.05
C MET A 541 8.54 -25.25 7.45
N PRO A 542 8.31 -25.51 8.74
CA PRO A 542 7.98 -26.85 9.21
C PRO A 542 6.74 -27.44 8.50
N PRO A 543 6.60 -28.77 8.54
CA PRO A 543 5.39 -29.48 8.16
C PRO A 543 4.09 -28.91 8.72
N ALA A 544 3.02 -28.85 7.90
CA ALA A 544 1.73 -28.26 8.28
C ALA A 544 1.07 -28.88 9.54
N ASP A 545 1.48 -30.08 9.95
CA ASP A 545 1.09 -30.76 11.19
C ASP A 545 1.90 -30.34 12.42
N ASN A 546 2.89 -29.47 12.26
CA ASN A 546 3.69 -28.92 13.36
C ASN A 546 2.83 -28.06 14.29
N ALA A 547 3.03 -28.22 15.60
CA ALA A 547 2.32 -27.50 16.67
C ALA A 547 2.35 -25.97 16.51
N MET A 548 3.39 -25.43 15.87
CA MET A 548 3.51 -24.01 15.55
C MET A 548 2.29 -23.51 14.78
N TYR A 549 1.72 -24.29 13.86
CA TYR A 549 0.55 -23.84 13.10
C TYR A 549 -0.70 -23.76 13.96
N ALA A 550 -0.89 -24.69 14.90
CA ALA A 550 -1.98 -24.59 15.88
C ALA A 550 -1.82 -23.34 16.75
N TYR A 551 -0.60 -22.98 17.14
CA TYR A 551 -0.30 -21.73 17.85
C TYR A 551 -0.66 -20.49 17.01
N LEU A 552 -0.13 -20.41 15.78
CA LEU A 552 -0.32 -19.26 14.90
C LEU A 552 -1.80 -19.08 14.52
N VAL A 553 -2.48 -20.16 14.13
CA VAL A 553 -3.89 -20.15 13.72
C VAL A 553 -4.80 -19.91 14.92
N GLY A 554 -4.51 -20.52 16.08
CA GLY A 554 -5.28 -20.31 17.31
C GLY A 554 -5.27 -18.85 17.76
N GLY A 555 -4.10 -18.20 17.75
CA GLY A 555 -4.01 -16.77 18.06
C GLY A 555 -4.76 -15.87 17.06
N GLN A 556 -4.81 -16.26 15.78
CA GLN A 556 -5.60 -15.56 14.78
C GLN A 556 -7.11 -15.70 15.01
N LEU A 557 -7.60 -16.90 15.34
CA LEU A 557 -9.01 -17.15 15.62
C LEU A 557 -9.51 -16.33 16.81
N VAL A 558 -8.73 -16.28 17.89
CA VAL A 558 -9.03 -15.43 19.06
C VAL A 558 -9.20 -13.97 18.63
N LYS A 559 -8.24 -13.44 17.86
CA LYS A 559 -8.28 -12.05 17.38
C LYS A 559 -9.43 -11.79 16.41
N ALA A 560 -9.84 -12.81 15.65
CA ALA A 560 -11.00 -12.78 14.77
C ALA A 560 -12.34 -12.93 15.53
N GLY A 561 -12.31 -13.24 16.84
CA GLY A 561 -13.48 -13.36 17.71
C GLY A 561 -13.96 -14.79 17.95
N ASP A 562 -13.36 -15.80 17.31
CA ASP A 562 -13.62 -17.21 17.60
C ASP A 562 -12.76 -17.68 18.78
N LEU A 563 -13.25 -17.38 19.98
CA LEU A 563 -12.56 -17.67 21.23
C LEU A 563 -12.47 -19.17 21.52
N ASP A 564 -13.50 -19.94 21.18
CA ASP A 564 -13.54 -21.37 21.48
C ASP A 564 -12.66 -22.17 20.53
N GLY A 565 -12.74 -21.92 19.22
CA GLY A 565 -11.84 -22.53 18.24
C GLY A 565 -10.38 -22.12 18.46
N GLY A 566 -10.16 -20.85 18.83
CA GLY A 566 -8.84 -20.32 19.20
C GLY A 566 -8.24 -21.02 20.41
N GLU A 567 -9.02 -21.19 21.49
CA GLU A 567 -8.56 -21.90 22.69
C GLU A 567 -8.19 -23.35 22.38
N GLU A 568 -9.02 -24.07 21.63
CA GLU A 568 -8.76 -25.48 21.30
C GLU A 568 -7.39 -25.64 20.60
N LEU A 569 -7.10 -24.79 19.62
CA LEU A 569 -5.83 -24.83 18.89
C LEU A 569 -4.64 -24.41 19.75
N LEU A 570 -4.78 -23.39 20.59
CA LEU A 570 -3.72 -22.95 21.51
C LEU A 570 -3.41 -24.03 22.57
N ALA A 571 -4.44 -24.68 23.11
CA ALA A 571 -4.30 -25.80 24.02
C ALA A 571 -3.55 -26.98 23.36
N ARG A 572 -3.92 -27.32 22.11
CA ARG A 572 -3.22 -28.35 21.33
C ARG A 572 -1.76 -27.99 21.05
N ALA A 573 -1.47 -26.74 20.73
CA ALA A 573 -0.09 -26.27 20.52
C ALA A 573 0.75 -26.42 21.79
N PHE A 574 0.22 -25.99 22.94
CA PHE A 574 0.88 -26.13 24.23
C PHE A 574 1.07 -27.60 24.62
N GLN A 575 0.06 -28.45 24.46
CA GLN A 575 0.17 -29.88 24.76
C GLN A 575 1.24 -30.58 23.91
N ALA A 576 1.40 -30.18 22.65
CA ALA A 576 2.40 -30.74 21.77
C ALA A 576 3.84 -30.30 22.13
N ASN A 577 4.02 -29.12 22.71
CA ASN A 577 5.31 -28.69 23.26
C ASN A 577 5.15 -27.81 24.52
N PRO A 578 5.01 -28.42 25.71
CA PRO A 578 4.75 -27.69 26.96
C PRO A 578 5.89 -26.80 27.43
N ASN A 579 7.10 -27.00 26.89
CA ASN A 579 8.30 -26.23 27.23
C ASN A 579 8.46 -24.98 26.36
N MET A 580 7.53 -24.71 25.43
CA MET A 580 7.59 -23.54 24.58
C MET A 580 6.84 -22.37 25.21
N LEU A 581 7.58 -21.34 25.66
CA LEU A 581 7.01 -20.19 26.35
C LEU A 581 5.95 -19.45 25.52
N ASP A 582 6.12 -19.36 24.20
CA ASP A 582 5.12 -18.76 23.29
C ASP A 582 3.76 -19.44 23.38
N TYR A 583 3.75 -20.77 23.41
CA TYR A 583 2.51 -21.54 23.45
C TYR A 583 1.84 -21.43 24.82
N ALA A 584 2.66 -21.47 25.88
CA ALA A 584 2.20 -21.30 27.25
C ALA A 584 1.58 -19.92 27.49
N VAL A 585 2.23 -18.85 27.02
CA VAL A 585 1.74 -17.46 27.14
C VAL A 585 0.41 -17.30 26.40
N ALA A 586 0.36 -17.65 25.11
CA ALA A 586 -0.87 -17.45 24.33
C ALA A 586 -2.04 -18.27 24.88
N TYR A 587 -1.81 -19.50 25.35
CA TYR A 587 -2.87 -20.28 25.97
C TYR A 587 -3.29 -19.72 27.33
N ALA A 588 -2.34 -19.33 28.18
CA ALA A 588 -2.63 -18.73 29.48
C ALA A 588 -3.39 -17.40 29.35
N GLU A 589 -3.10 -16.58 28.34
CA GLU A 589 -3.87 -15.36 28.03
C GLU A 589 -5.35 -15.67 27.80
N GLN A 590 -5.66 -16.72 27.04
CA GLN A 590 -7.05 -17.14 26.82
C GLN A 590 -7.73 -17.60 28.11
N LEU A 591 -7.03 -18.38 28.93
CA LEU A 591 -7.55 -18.82 30.22
C LEU A 591 -7.81 -17.63 31.16
N VAL A 592 -6.94 -16.62 31.16
CA VAL A 592 -7.14 -15.38 31.92
C VAL A 592 -8.40 -14.64 31.45
N GLN A 593 -8.66 -14.57 30.14
CA GLN A 593 -9.89 -13.97 29.61
C GLN A 593 -11.15 -14.74 30.07
N LYS A 594 -11.07 -16.08 30.12
CA LYS A 594 -12.12 -16.96 30.66
C LYS A 594 -12.17 -16.99 32.20
N LYS A 595 -11.32 -16.21 32.89
CA LYS A 595 -11.19 -16.13 34.35
C LYS A 595 -10.71 -17.42 35.02
N GLU A 596 -10.04 -18.30 34.28
CA GLU A 596 -9.44 -19.55 34.75
C GLU A 596 -8.01 -19.33 35.27
N TYR A 597 -7.87 -18.40 36.23
CA TYR A 597 -6.57 -17.92 36.71
C TYR A 597 -5.67 -18.99 37.31
N ALA A 598 -6.24 -20.01 37.95
CA ALA A 598 -5.48 -21.12 38.54
C ALA A 598 -4.76 -21.94 37.46
N ARG A 599 -5.48 -22.36 36.41
CA ARG A 599 -4.91 -23.11 35.29
C ARG A 599 -3.88 -22.28 34.52
N ALA A 600 -4.17 -20.99 34.30
CA ALA A 600 -3.22 -20.09 33.65
C ALA A 600 -1.91 -19.96 34.45
N LYS A 601 -2.00 -19.85 35.78
CA LYS A 601 -0.84 -19.83 36.67
C LYS A 601 -0.05 -21.14 36.60
N ASP A 602 -0.72 -22.29 36.60
CA ASP A 602 -0.07 -23.60 36.55
C ASP A 602 0.72 -23.80 35.25
N ILE A 603 0.16 -23.33 34.11
CA ILE A 603 0.81 -23.38 32.79
C ILE A 603 2.07 -22.51 32.75
N LEU A 604 2.01 -21.31 33.33
CA LEU A 604 3.13 -20.37 33.34
C LEU A 604 4.15 -20.65 34.45
N GLY A 605 3.77 -21.40 35.48
CA GLY A 605 4.59 -21.74 36.64
C GLY A 605 6.00 -22.27 36.28
N PRO A 606 6.13 -23.27 35.38
CA PRO A 606 7.44 -23.78 34.95
C PRO A 606 8.39 -22.70 34.37
N PHE A 607 7.83 -21.63 33.80
CA PHE A 607 8.59 -20.53 33.19
C PHE A 607 8.95 -19.42 34.19
N SER A 608 8.35 -19.41 35.38
CA SER A 608 8.60 -18.43 36.44
C SER A 608 10.04 -18.39 36.97
N GLY A 609 10.84 -19.45 36.72
CA GLY A 609 12.25 -19.56 37.13
C GLY A 609 13.23 -19.65 35.96
N ALA A 610 12.76 -19.57 34.71
CA ALA A 610 13.60 -19.68 33.53
C ALA A 610 14.54 -18.46 33.39
N SER A 611 15.70 -18.65 32.74
CA SER A 611 16.63 -17.55 32.44
C SER A 611 16.00 -16.48 31.53
N ASP A 612 15.07 -16.90 30.66
CA ASP A 612 14.36 -16.05 29.72
C ASP A 612 12.90 -15.80 30.16
N LYS A 613 12.72 -15.05 31.26
CA LYS A 613 11.38 -14.57 31.66
C LYS A 613 11.00 -13.36 30.82
N ARG A 614 10.16 -13.57 29.82
CA ARG A 614 9.62 -12.48 29.02
C ARG A 614 8.64 -11.61 29.84
N PRO A 615 8.61 -10.28 29.63
CA PRO A 615 7.75 -9.38 30.38
C PRO A 615 6.27 -9.78 30.39
N GLU A 616 5.75 -10.29 29.27
CA GLU A 616 4.36 -10.70 29.10
C GLU A 616 3.97 -11.83 30.05
N ALA A 617 4.87 -12.81 30.24
CA ALA A 617 4.63 -13.91 31.16
C ALA A 617 4.60 -13.44 32.62
N LEU A 618 5.45 -12.46 33.00
CA LEU A 618 5.48 -11.89 34.34
C LEU A 618 4.21 -11.11 34.67
N THR A 619 3.71 -10.30 33.73
CA THR A 619 2.44 -9.58 33.92
C THR A 619 1.25 -10.54 34.04
N LEU A 620 1.20 -11.61 33.24
CA LEU A 620 0.15 -12.63 33.34
C LEU A 620 0.20 -13.40 34.66
N LEU A 621 1.38 -13.84 35.09
CA LEU A 621 1.56 -14.49 36.41
C LEU A 621 1.14 -13.57 37.55
N GLY A 622 1.52 -12.29 37.50
CA GLY A 622 1.09 -11.27 38.45
C GLY A 622 -0.43 -11.10 38.48
N ALA A 623 -1.07 -10.99 37.31
CA ALA A 623 -2.51 -10.86 37.19
C ALA A 623 -3.26 -12.09 37.68
N CYS A 624 -2.75 -13.30 37.42
CA CYS A 624 -3.30 -14.54 37.94
C CYS A 624 -3.21 -14.58 39.47
N CYS A 625 -2.03 -14.31 40.04
CA CYS A 625 -1.84 -14.28 41.49
C CYS A 625 -2.73 -13.24 42.16
N GLN A 626 -2.84 -12.04 41.60
CA GLN A 626 -3.71 -10.98 42.10
C GLN A 626 -5.17 -11.42 42.11
N SER A 627 -5.65 -12.01 41.02
CA SER A 627 -7.04 -12.49 40.90
C SER A 627 -7.35 -13.67 41.82
N LEU A 628 -6.33 -14.45 42.20
CA LEU A 628 -6.42 -15.54 43.17
C LEU A 628 -6.24 -15.07 44.63
N GLY A 629 -6.10 -13.77 44.88
CA GLY A 629 -5.87 -13.20 46.22
C GLY A 629 -4.45 -13.41 46.77
N GLN A 630 -3.52 -13.88 45.94
CA GLN A 630 -2.11 -14.12 46.28
C GLN A 630 -1.29 -12.83 46.10
N TYR A 631 -1.71 -11.76 46.76
CA TYR A 631 -1.21 -10.40 46.50
C TYR A 631 0.30 -10.23 46.73
N ARG A 632 0.89 -10.95 47.70
CA ARG A 632 2.34 -10.90 47.94
C ARG A 632 3.13 -11.41 46.75
N GLU A 633 2.69 -12.53 46.18
CA GLU A 633 3.31 -13.16 45.02
C GLU A 633 3.09 -12.31 43.76
N ALA A 634 1.90 -11.74 43.60
CA ALA A 634 1.60 -10.81 42.51
C ALA A 634 2.56 -9.61 42.47
N VAL A 635 2.82 -9.00 43.63
CA VAL A 635 3.78 -7.88 43.76
C VAL A 635 5.20 -8.29 43.36
N VAL A 636 5.63 -9.52 43.66
CA VAL A 636 6.96 -10.03 43.25
C VAL A 636 7.08 -10.04 41.74
N PHE A 637 6.11 -10.64 41.03
CA PHE A 637 6.12 -10.70 39.57
C PHE A 637 6.03 -9.32 38.92
N TYR A 638 5.16 -8.44 39.44
CA TYR A 638 5.05 -7.08 38.93
C TYR A 638 6.32 -6.24 39.16
N LYS A 639 7.00 -6.39 40.30
CA LYS A 639 8.28 -5.71 40.53
C LYS A 639 9.40 -6.24 39.62
N GLU A 640 9.41 -7.55 39.37
CA GLU A 640 10.35 -8.15 38.41
C GLU A 640 10.08 -7.66 36.97
N TYR A 641 8.81 -7.46 36.60
CA TYR A 641 8.47 -6.81 35.32
C TYR A 641 9.04 -5.38 35.25
N LEU A 642 8.81 -4.57 36.28
CA LEU A 642 9.27 -3.17 36.31
C LEU A 642 10.79 -3.05 36.32
N SER A 643 11.53 -4.01 36.87
CA SER A 643 13.00 -3.98 36.84
C SER A 643 13.57 -4.28 35.45
N ARG A 644 12.80 -4.93 34.56
CA ARG A 644 13.22 -5.28 33.20
C ARG A 644 12.77 -4.26 32.16
N VAL A 645 11.49 -3.89 32.18
CA VAL A 645 10.87 -3.01 31.17
C VAL A 645 10.93 -1.53 31.58
N GLY A 646 11.09 -1.26 32.87
CA GLY A 646 10.95 0.08 33.43
C GLY A 646 9.51 0.37 33.84
N THR A 647 9.22 1.65 34.07
CA THR A 647 7.98 2.09 34.68
C THR A 647 6.77 1.88 33.76
N ASN A 648 5.72 1.20 34.26
CA ASN A 648 4.48 0.99 33.53
C ASN A 648 3.26 1.35 34.41
N LEU A 649 2.38 2.19 33.88
CA LEU A 649 1.22 2.74 34.59
C LEU A 649 0.27 1.64 35.11
N ASN A 650 -0.09 0.68 34.25
CA ASN A 650 -1.03 -0.38 34.62
C ASN A 650 -0.43 -1.29 35.71
N VAL A 651 0.85 -1.63 35.58
CA VAL A 651 1.54 -2.46 36.58
C VAL A 651 1.69 -1.74 37.91
N LEU A 652 1.99 -0.43 37.91
CA LEU A 652 2.02 0.38 39.13
C LEU A 652 0.65 0.44 39.83
N ASN A 653 -0.42 0.59 39.05
CA ASN A 653 -1.79 0.55 39.58
C ASN A 653 -2.10 -0.81 40.20
N SER A 654 -1.73 -1.91 39.55
CA SER A 654 -1.89 -3.27 40.07
C SER A 654 -1.07 -3.52 41.34
N ILE A 655 0.18 -3.04 41.40
CA ILE A 655 1.01 -3.10 42.62
C ILE A 655 0.34 -2.32 43.76
N GLY A 656 -0.12 -1.10 43.51
CA GLY A 656 -0.80 -0.28 44.50
C GLY A 656 -2.06 -0.95 45.04
N GLN A 657 -2.86 -1.54 44.15
CA GLN A 657 -4.04 -2.33 44.52
C GLN A 657 -3.66 -3.55 45.38
N CYS A 658 -2.64 -4.33 44.98
CA CYS A 658 -2.17 -5.47 45.76
C CYS A 658 -1.70 -5.06 47.16
N TYR A 659 -0.98 -3.95 47.30
CA TYR A 659 -0.56 -3.44 48.61
C TYR A 659 -1.73 -2.96 49.45
N TYR A 660 -2.71 -2.30 48.83
CA TYR A 660 -3.94 -1.88 49.51
C TYR A 660 -4.70 -3.08 50.09
N ASP A 661 -4.85 -4.14 49.29
CA ASP A 661 -5.55 -5.37 49.70
C ASP A 661 -4.75 -6.18 50.74
N LEU A 662 -3.44 -5.99 50.81
CA LEU A 662 -2.58 -6.50 51.89
C LEU A 662 -2.63 -5.66 53.18
N GLY A 663 -3.29 -4.49 53.17
CA GLY A 663 -3.31 -3.54 54.28
C GLY A 663 -2.07 -2.65 54.39
N ASP A 664 -1.14 -2.72 53.43
CA ASP A 664 0.07 -1.91 53.37
C ASP A 664 -0.21 -0.57 52.66
N HIS A 665 -0.91 0.30 53.38
CA HIS A 665 -1.39 1.57 52.82
C HIS A 665 -0.26 2.54 52.43
N GLU A 666 0.91 2.45 53.05
CA GLU A 666 2.05 3.33 52.73
C GLU A 666 2.67 2.92 51.38
N ASN A 667 2.92 1.63 51.15
CA ASN A 667 3.43 1.18 49.86
C ASN A 667 2.39 1.29 48.73
N ALA A 668 1.10 1.11 49.06
CA ALA A 668 0.00 1.37 48.12
C ALA A 668 0.02 2.83 47.63
N ARG A 669 0.15 3.76 48.57
CA ARG A 669 0.26 5.20 48.29
C ARG A 669 1.44 5.52 47.38
N ILE A 670 2.64 5.02 47.72
CA ILE A 670 3.86 5.27 46.93
C ILE A 670 3.69 4.79 45.48
N ALA A 671 3.11 3.60 45.28
CA ALA A 671 2.90 3.05 43.94
C ALA A 671 1.92 3.90 43.11
N TRP A 672 0.82 4.34 43.72
CA TRP A 672 -0.18 5.19 43.06
C TRP A 672 0.28 6.63 42.82
N GLU A 673 1.07 7.23 43.72
CA GLU A 673 1.69 8.54 43.48
C GLU A 673 2.67 8.48 42.30
N LYS A 674 3.45 7.41 42.16
CA LYS A 674 4.30 7.18 40.98
C LYS A 674 3.47 6.99 39.70
N SER A 675 2.32 6.32 39.79
CA SER A 675 1.40 6.18 38.65
C SER A 675 0.83 7.53 38.22
N LEU A 676 0.38 8.36 39.16
CA LEU A 676 -0.16 9.70 38.90
C LEU A 676 0.88 10.69 38.37
N ALA A 677 2.17 10.48 38.66
CA ALA A 677 3.24 11.25 38.07
C ALA A 677 3.44 10.97 36.57
N ILE A 678 3.00 9.80 36.08
CA ILE A 678 3.01 9.43 34.65
C ILE A 678 1.75 9.98 33.97
N ASP A 679 0.60 9.75 34.59
CA ASP A 679 -0.68 10.27 34.13
C ASP A 679 -1.51 10.83 35.29
N PRO A 680 -1.66 12.16 35.40
CA PRO A 680 -2.47 12.80 36.43
C PRO A 680 -3.99 12.52 36.30
N HIS A 681 -4.47 12.05 35.15
CA HIS A 681 -5.89 11.91 34.83
C HIS A 681 -6.52 10.57 35.28
N GLN A 682 -6.10 10.05 36.43
CA GLN A 682 -6.62 8.79 37.00
C GLN A 682 -7.55 9.03 38.19
N ASP A 683 -8.84 9.30 37.94
CA ASP A 683 -9.81 9.67 38.99
C ASP A 683 -9.94 8.60 40.09
N ARG A 684 -10.06 7.32 39.69
CA ARG A 684 -10.13 6.19 40.64
C ARG A 684 -8.92 6.12 41.57
N VAL A 685 -7.72 6.39 41.05
CA VAL A 685 -6.48 6.34 41.85
C VAL A 685 -6.45 7.49 42.84
N ARG A 686 -6.91 8.69 42.44
CA ARG A 686 -7.05 9.85 43.35
C ARG A 686 -8.04 9.57 44.48
N GLU A 687 -9.20 8.98 44.17
CA GLU A 687 -10.18 8.59 45.17
C GLU A 687 -9.62 7.60 46.21
N LEU A 688 -8.87 6.58 45.75
CA LEU A 688 -8.24 5.59 46.63
C LEU A 688 -7.18 6.22 47.54
N LEU A 689 -6.38 7.16 47.01
CA LEU A 689 -5.41 7.92 47.80
C LEU A 689 -6.08 8.79 48.86
N ASP A 690 -7.21 9.43 48.53
CA ASP A 690 -7.96 10.24 49.48
C ASP A 690 -8.61 9.39 50.59
N GLN A 691 -9.04 8.17 50.28
CA GLN A 691 -9.49 7.20 51.30
C GLN A 691 -8.37 6.82 52.27
N ILE A 692 -7.16 6.55 51.76
CA ILE A 692 -5.99 6.27 52.61
C ILE A 692 -5.68 7.47 53.52
N LYS A 693 -5.71 8.69 53.00
CA LYS A 693 -5.46 9.91 53.78
C LYS A 693 -6.50 10.11 54.88
N LYS A 694 -7.78 9.92 54.57
CA LYS A 694 -8.88 10.06 55.54
C LYS A 694 -8.79 9.06 56.70
N ARG A 695 -8.34 7.83 56.44
CA ARG A 695 -8.12 6.80 57.48
C ARG A 695 -6.94 7.09 58.42
N ARG A 696 -6.03 7.98 58.03
CA ARG A 696 -4.87 8.38 58.84
C ARG A 696 -5.17 9.59 59.74
N THR A 697 -6.26 10.32 59.44
CA THR A 697 -6.75 11.50 60.17
C THR A 697 -7.90 11.20 61.12
N ALA A 698 -8.42 9.96 61.13
CA ALA A 698 -9.37 9.42 62.11
C ALA A 698 -8.61 8.47 63.04
#